data_AF-A0A8C7XKJ6-F1
#
_entry.id   AF-A0A8C7XKJ6-F1
#
_cell.length_a   1.000
_cell.length_b   1.000
_cell.length_c   1.000
_cell.angle_alpha   90.00
_cell.angle_beta   90.00
_cell.angle_gamma   90.00
#
_symmetry.space_group_name_H-M   'P 1'
#
loop_
_entity.id
_entity.type
_entity.pdbx_description
1 polymer ?
#
loop_
_entity_poly.entity_id
_entity_poly.type
_entity_poly.pdbx_seq_one_letter_code
_entity_poly.pdbx_strand_id
1 'polypeptide(L)'
;MVRAPTFNPVLGVHEVEMMKDAATLVSFVYPAQNPELMNMLSQKQATVVAMDQVPRVTIAQGYDALSSMANIAGYKAVLLAANNFGRFFTGQITAAGKVPPAKVLIIGGGVAGLAAAGTARAMGAIVRGFDTRAAALEQFKSLGAEPLEVNIKESGEGQGGYAKEMSKEFIEEEMKLFARQCQDVDIVISTALIPGRRAPILITKPMVESMKDGSVVVDLAAEAGGNIETTIPGELSVHKGVTHIGYTDLPSRLPTQSSTLYSNNITKLLRAISPDKDNFYLDVKDVFDYGTMDHVVRGSTVMQHGKNLFPAPQPNNVPSAAPPKPKSVQELQAEKAAQITPFRATLNTAGAATIMALGLSAPNAAFTQMVTTFGLAGIVGYHTVWGVTPALHSPLMSVTNAISGLTAVGGLSLMGGGYLPTSTAETLAVLAAFISSVNIAGGFLVTQRMLDMFKRPTDPPEYNYLYLLPAGVFIGGYAGALQAGYNIEQMMYLGSGLCCVGALAGLSNQRTARLGNALGIIGVAGGLVATLGALKPSPELLAQMSAAMAVGGTAGLTIAKKIQISDLPQLVAAFHSLVGLAAVLTCVAEYMIEYPHFATDPAANLTKIVAYLGTYIGGITFSGSLVAYGKLQGLLNSSPLMLPGRHALNASLMAGSVGGMIPYMLDPSFTTGITCLGSVSALSGVTLTAAIGGADMPVVITVLNSYSGWALCAEGFLLNNNLLTIVGALIGSSGAILSYIMCVAMNRSLANVILGGYGTSSTGTGKPMEITGTHTEVNVDQTVDMIKEAQSIIITPGYGLCAAKAQYPIAELVKMLKDAGKHVRFGIHPVAGRMPGQLNVLLAEAGVPYDIVLEMEEINEDFPETDLVLVIGANDTVNSAAQEDPNSIIAGMPVLEVWKAKQVIVMKRSLGVGYAAVDNPIFYKPNTAMLLGDAKKTCDALQAKVRETQSQ
;
A
#
# COMPACT_ATOMS: atom_id res chain seq x y z
N MET A 1 -19.29 -42.87 13.32
CA MET A 1 -18.31 -43.69 14.07
C MET A 1 -16.91 -43.25 13.65
N VAL A 2 -15.90 -43.35 14.51
CA VAL A 2 -14.52 -42.92 14.16
C VAL A 2 -13.73 -43.95 13.34
N ARG A 3 -14.25 -45.18 13.23
CA ARG A 3 -13.72 -46.28 12.40
C ARG A 3 -14.87 -47.13 11.88
N ALA A 4 -14.56 -48.10 11.03
CA ALA A 4 -15.53 -49.05 10.50
C ALA A 4 -16.22 -49.85 11.62
N PRO A 5 -17.52 -50.20 11.46
CA PRO A 5 -18.21 -51.13 12.36
C PRO A 5 -17.52 -52.48 12.40
N THR A 6 -17.49 -53.12 13.58
CA THR A 6 -16.83 -54.41 13.79
C THR A 6 -17.69 -55.39 14.59
N PHE A 7 -17.20 -56.61 14.80
CA PHE A 7 -17.83 -57.56 15.71
C PHE A 7 -17.69 -57.10 17.17
N ASN A 8 -18.80 -56.98 17.89
CA ASN A 8 -18.79 -56.60 19.30
C ASN A 8 -18.80 -57.85 20.19
N PRO A 9 -17.67 -58.23 20.83
CA PRO A 9 -17.60 -59.45 21.62
C PRO A 9 -18.44 -59.39 22.90
N VAL A 10 -18.77 -58.18 23.40
CA VAL A 10 -19.58 -58.00 24.61
C VAL A 10 -21.05 -58.32 24.34
N LEU A 11 -21.54 -57.96 23.16
CA LEU A 11 -22.93 -58.16 22.75
C LEU A 11 -23.13 -59.44 21.91
N GLY A 12 -22.05 -60.05 21.43
CA GLY A 12 -22.08 -61.26 20.61
C GLY A 12 -22.67 -61.05 19.21
N VAL A 13 -22.77 -59.81 18.75
CA VAL A 13 -23.35 -59.43 17.44
C VAL A 13 -22.44 -58.45 16.70
N HIS A 14 -22.53 -58.42 15.37
CA HIS A 14 -21.83 -57.43 14.57
C HIS A 14 -22.52 -56.07 14.66
N GLU A 15 -21.77 -54.97 14.77
CA GLU A 15 -22.35 -53.62 14.94
C GLU A 15 -23.28 -53.19 13.78
N VAL A 16 -23.06 -53.72 12.58
CA VAL A 16 -23.96 -53.52 11.41
C VAL A 16 -25.35 -54.11 11.65
N GLU A 17 -25.46 -55.22 12.37
CA GLU A 17 -26.75 -55.84 12.67
C GLU A 17 -27.60 -54.96 13.58
N MET A 18 -26.95 -54.16 14.42
CA MET A 18 -27.58 -53.18 15.31
C MET A 18 -28.04 -51.91 14.59
N MET A 19 -27.64 -51.70 13.32
CA MET A 19 -28.09 -50.56 12.53
C MET A 19 -29.56 -50.71 12.12
N LYS A 20 -30.29 -49.59 12.16
CA LYS A 20 -31.61 -49.47 11.54
C LYS A 20 -31.49 -49.64 10.03
N ASP A 21 -32.53 -50.18 9.41
CA ASP A 21 -32.61 -50.25 7.95
C ASP A 21 -32.61 -48.83 7.36
N ALA A 22 -31.92 -48.66 6.22
CA ALA A 22 -31.73 -47.38 5.55
C ALA A 22 -31.02 -46.28 6.38
N ALA A 23 -30.23 -46.67 7.39
CA ALA A 23 -29.42 -45.72 8.15
C ALA A 23 -28.25 -45.13 7.34
N THR A 24 -27.84 -43.91 7.70
CA THR A 24 -26.65 -43.26 7.15
C THR A 24 -25.44 -43.48 8.06
N LEU A 25 -24.35 -44.01 7.52
CA LEU A 25 -23.08 -44.18 8.21
C LEU A 25 -22.05 -43.18 7.70
N VAL A 26 -21.43 -42.45 8.62
CA VAL A 26 -20.22 -41.65 8.37
C VAL A 26 -19.09 -42.23 9.20
N SER A 27 -18.06 -42.77 8.53
CA SER A 27 -16.88 -43.36 9.17
C SER A 27 -15.71 -43.47 8.19
N PHE A 28 -14.54 -43.87 8.69
CA PHE A 28 -13.58 -44.56 7.84
C PHE A 28 -14.13 -45.96 7.51
N VAL A 29 -14.01 -46.38 6.25
CA VAL A 29 -14.59 -47.64 5.74
C VAL A 29 -13.53 -48.49 5.04
N TYR A 30 -12.63 -47.87 4.27
CA TYR A 30 -11.63 -48.58 3.46
C TYR A 30 -12.29 -49.67 2.60
N PRO A 31 -13.20 -49.30 1.67
CA PRO A 31 -14.08 -50.24 0.97
C PRO A 31 -13.34 -51.26 0.10
N ALA A 32 -12.14 -50.92 -0.39
CA ALA A 32 -11.30 -51.85 -1.16
C ALA A 32 -10.75 -53.00 -0.30
N GLN A 33 -10.51 -52.75 0.99
CA GLN A 33 -9.95 -53.72 1.93
C GLN A 33 -11.03 -54.52 2.68
N ASN A 34 -12.25 -53.99 2.75
CA ASN A 34 -13.34 -54.56 3.58
C ASN A 34 -14.59 -54.96 2.76
N PRO A 35 -14.50 -55.94 1.83
CA PRO A 35 -15.63 -56.35 0.99
C PRO A 35 -16.76 -57.00 1.80
N GLU A 36 -16.44 -57.72 2.88
CA GLU A 36 -17.44 -58.36 3.75
C GLU A 36 -18.30 -57.33 4.47
N LEU A 37 -17.68 -56.28 5.02
CA LEU A 37 -18.38 -55.15 5.64
C LEU A 37 -19.34 -54.46 4.66
N MET A 38 -18.87 -54.23 3.42
CA MET A 38 -19.70 -53.65 2.37
C MET A 38 -20.92 -54.52 2.06
N ASN A 39 -20.78 -55.85 2.03
CA ASN A 39 -21.92 -56.75 1.84
C ASN A 39 -22.93 -56.66 2.99
N MET A 40 -22.47 -56.61 4.26
CA MET A 40 -23.37 -56.48 5.42
C MET A 40 -24.13 -55.14 5.40
N LEU A 41 -23.45 -54.04 5.06
CA LEU A 41 -24.07 -52.72 4.94
C LEU A 41 -25.10 -52.66 3.80
N SER A 42 -24.84 -53.38 2.69
CA SER A 42 -25.76 -53.51 1.57
C SER A 42 -27.07 -54.20 1.96
N GLN A 43 -26.98 -55.28 2.75
CA GLN A 43 -28.15 -56.00 3.27
C GLN A 43 -29.04 -55.12 4.15
N LYS A 44 -28.45 -54.16 4.88
CA LYS A 44 -29.17 -53.17 5.70
C LYS A 44 -29.71 -51.97 4.91
N GLN A 45 -29.57 -51.97 3.58
CA GLN A 45 -29.95 -50.86 2.71
C GLN A 45 -29.32 -49.52 3.14
N ALA A 46 -28.14 -49.55 3.76
CA ALA A 46 -27.51 -48.37 4.33
C ALA A 46 -27.02 -47.39 3.25
N THR A 47 -26.87 -46.12 3.64
CA THR A 47 -26.14 -45.10 2.86
C THR A 47 -24.83 -44.81 3.59
N VAL A 48 -23.69 -44.85 2.89
CA VAL A 48 -22.36 -44.82 3.52
C VAL A 48 -21.52 -43.72 2.90
N VAL A 49 -21.10 -42.78 3.74
CA VAL A 49 -20.13 -41.73 3.42
C VAL A 49 -18.79 -42.09 4.06
N ALA A 50 -17.81 -42.43 3.23
CA ALA A 50 -16.49 -42.86 3.64
C ALA A 50 -15.53 -41.67 3.73
N MET A 51 -15.07 -41.36 4.94
CA MET A 51 -14.13 -40.27 5.20
C MET A 51 -12.75 -40.50 4.56
N ASP A 52 -12.38 -41.76 4.28
CA ASP A 52 -11.16 -42.14 3.56
C ASP A 52 -11.25 -41.93 2.04
N GLN A 53 -12.46 -41.80 1.48
CA GLN A 53 -12.68 -41.64 0.05
C GLN A 53 -12.97 -40.18 -0.37
N VAL A 54 -12.82 -39.21 0.55
CA VAL A 54 -12.91 -37.79 0.22
C VAL A 54 -11.78 -37.43 -0.76
N PRO A 55 -12.08 -36.93 -1.97
CA PRO A 55 -11.06 -36.60 -2.95
C PRO A 55 -10.23 -35.39 -2.50
N ARG A 56 -8.91 -35.45 -2.71
CA ARG A 56 -7.96 -34.38 -2.36
C ARG A 56 -7.98 -33.25 -3.39
N VAL A 57 -9.05 -32.46 -3.40
CA VAL A 57 -9.22 -31.26 -4.24
C VAL A 57 -9.26 -30.00 -3.37
N THR A 58 -8.95 -28.83 -3.95
CA THR A 58 -8.82 -27.55 -3.21
C THR A 58 -10.02 -27.24 -2.31
N ILE A 59 -11.25 -27.40 -2.81
CA ILE A 59 -12.46 -27.13 -2.04
C ILE A 59 -12.71 -28.11 -0.88
N ALA A 60 -12.05 -29.27 -0.89
CA ALA A 60 -12.28 -30.36 0.07
C ALA A 60 -11.23 -30.46 1.18
N GLN A 61 -10.17 -29.64 1.12
CA GLN A 61 -9.08 -29.67 2.11
C GLN A 61 -9.56 -29.40 3.54
N GLY A 62 -10.61 -28.58 3.71
CA GLY A 62 -11.14 -28.20 5.02
C GLY A 62 -11.82 -29.33 5.81
N TYR A 63 -12.06 -30.48 5.18
CA TYR A 63 -12.68 -31.67 5.79
C TYR A 63 -11.97 -32.98 5.43
N ASP A 64 -10.69 -32.90 5.06
CA ASP A 64 -9.84 -34.09 4.85
C ASP A 64 -9.40 -34.69 6.20
N ALA A 65 -10.04 -35.80 6.57
CA ALA A 65 -9.75 -36.50 7.80
C ALA A 65 -8.39 -37.19 7.80
N LEU A 66 -7.92 -37.71 6.65
CA LEU A 66 -6.61 -38.38 6.56
C LEU A 66 -5.48 -37.37 6.76
N SER A 67 -5.59 -36.19 6.15
CA SER A 67 -4.62 -35.10 6.37
C SER A 67 -4.58 -34.65 7.83
N SER A 68 -5.75 -34.55 8.49
CA SER A 68 -5.81 -34.22 9.92
C SER A 68 -5.12 -35.27 10.79
N MET A 69 -5.39 -36.56 10.56
CA MET A 69 -4.76 -37.64 11.32
C MET A 69 -3.25 -37.74 11.04
N ALA A 70 -2.82 -37.51 9.80
CA ALA A 70 -1.41 -37.48 9.41
C ALA A 70 -0.64 -36.35 10.10
N ASN A 71 -1.22 -35.16 10.19
CA ASN A 71 -0.63 -34.03 10.91
C ASN A 71 -0.40 -34.39 12.39
N ILE A 72 -1.44 -34.91 13.05
CA ILE A 72 -1.33 -35.34 14.46
C ILE A 72 -0.30 -36.45 14.63
N ALA A 73 -0.27 -37.44 13.73
CA ALA A 73 0.70 -38.53 13.78
C ALA A 73 2.15 -38.01 13.64
N GLY A 74 2.40 -37.07 12.73
CA GLY A 74 3.70 -36.41 12.57
C GLY A 74 4.14 -35.66 13.81
N TYR A 75 3.25 -34.84 14.39
CA TYR A 75 3.50 -34.14 15.65
C TYR A 75 3.79 -35.13 16.81
N LYS A 76 2.94 -36.15 16.95
CA LYS A 76 3.04 -37.14 18.03
C LYS A 76 4.32 -37.99 17.91
N ALA A 77 4.74 -38.31 16.69
CA ALA A 77 5.99 -39.03 16.42
C ALA A 77 7.20 -38.28 16.98
N VAL A 78 7.28 -36.96 16.77
CA VAL A 78 8.37 -36.14 17.31
C VAL A 78 8.37 -36.13 18.84
N LEU A 79 7.19 -35.99 19.46
CA LEU A 79 7.10 -36.02 20.93
C LEU A 79 7.51 -37.39 21.50
N LEU A 80 7.09 -38.48 20.88
CA LEU A 80 7.49 -39.82 21.30
C LEU A 80 8.98 -40.07 21.07
N ALA A 81 9.52 -39.58 19.96
CA ALA A 81 10.95 -39.64 19.71
C ALA A 81 11.73 -38.89 20.79
N ALA A 82 11.32 -37.67 21.13
CA ALA A 82 11.94 -36.87 22.18
C ALA A 82 11.86 -37.53 23.55
N ASN A 83 10.71 -38.12 23.91
CA ASN A 83 10.54 -38.78 25.20
C ASN A 83 11.38 -40.07 25.34
N ASN A 84 11.69 -40.73 24.22
CA ASN A 84 12.50 -41.96 24.20
C ASN A 84 13.97 -41.70 23.83
N PHE A 85 14.35 -40.45 23.58
CA PHE A 85 15.71 -40.07 23.25
C PHE A 85 16.38 -39.41 24.46
N GLY A 86 17.46 -40.01 24.95
CA GLY A 86 18.11 -39.61 26.21
C GLY A 86 18.91 -38.30 26.19
N ARG A 87 18.81 -37.49 25.13
CA ARG A 87 19.57 -36.22 24.95
C ARG A 87 18.67 -35.07 24.51
N PHE A 88 19.14 -33.83 24.66
CA PHE A 88 18.40 -32.65 24.24
C PHE A 88 18.26 -32.56 22.72
N PHE A 89 17.10 -32.07 22.28
CA PHE A 89 16.89 -31.66 20.89
C PHE A 89 17.62 -30.35 20.60
N THR A 90 17.47 -29.36 21.50
CA THR A 90 18.10 -28.05 21.37
C THR A 90 19.56 -28.10 21.79
N GLY A 91 20.45 -27.63 20.92
CA GLY A 91 21.86 -27.43 21.25
C GLY A 91 22.05 -26.21 22.14
N GLN A 92 22.94 -26.30 23.12
CA GLN A 92 23.21 -25.21 24.06
C GLN A 92 24.71 -25.13 24.34
N ILE A 93 25.20 -23.91 24.57
CA ILE A 93 26.55 -23.65 25.08
C ILE A 93 26.39 -23.10 26.49
N THR A 94 26.91 -23.84 27.47
CA THR A 94 26.87 -23.45 28.88
C THR A 94 28.28 -23.47 29.45
N ALA A 95 28.44 -22.99 30.68
CA ALA A 95 29.72 -23.13 31.40
C ALA A 95 30.17 -24.58 31.55
N ALA A 96 29.24 -25.55 31.51
CA ALA A 96 29.53 -26.98 31.60
C ALA A 96 29.91 -27.62 30.25
N GLY A 97 30.00 -26.83 29.17
CA GLY A 97 30.39 -27.28 27.84
C GLY A 97 29.29 -27.10 26.78
N LYS A 98 29.63 -27.52 25.56
CA LYS A 98 28.74 -27.46 24.38
C LYS A 98 28.00 -28.77 24.20
N VAL A 99 26.68 -28.73 24.25
CA VAL A 99 25.82 -29.85 23.86
C VAL A 99 25.33 -29.60 22.43
N PRO A 100 25.65 -30.49 21.46
CA PRO A 100 25.15 -30.33 20.10
C PRO A 100 23.64 -30.60 20.02
N PRO A 101 22.92 -29.96 19.08
CA PRO A 101 21.52 -30.27 18.83
C PRO A 101 21.35 -31.69 18.27
N ALA A 102 20.20 -32.29 18.50
CA ALA A 102 19.83 -33.57 17.87
C ALA A 102 19.67 -33.41 16.35
N LYS A 103 20.02 -34.45 15.62
CA LYS A 103 19.81 -34.53 14.16
C LYS A 103 18.67 -35.49 13.84
N VAL A 104 17.65 -34.99 13.15
CA VAL A 104 16.44 -35.74 12.80
C VAL A 104 16.36 -35.88 11.27
N LEU A 105 16.30 -37.11 10.79
CA LEU A 105 16.00 -37.43 9.38
C LEU A 105 14.52 -37.73 9.22
N ILE A 106 13.88 -37.10 8.24
CA ILE A 106 12.48 -37.35 7.87
C ILE A 106 12.43 -37.88 6.44
N ILE A 107 11.86 -39.07 6.27
CA ILE A 107 11.74 -39.74 4.98
C ILE A 107 10.27 -39.69 4.54
N GLY A 108 10.00 -38.86 3.54
CA GLY A 108 8.67 -38.54 3.02
C GLY A 108 8.19 -37.16 3.49
N GLY A 109 7.94 -36.26 2.53
CA GLY A 109 7.39 -34.91 2.70
C GLY A 109 5.88 -34.87 2.45
N GLY A 110 5.14 -35.82 3.00
CA GLY A 110 3.68 -35.75 3.09
C GLY A 110 3.24 -34.86 4.25
N VAL A 111 1.93 -34.82 4.55
CA VAL A 111 1.37 -34.03 5.67
C VAL A 111 2.03 -34.42 7.01
N ALA A 112 2.22 -35.71 7.26
CA ALA A 112 2.87 -36.19 8.48
C ALA A 112 4.36 -35.80 8.54
N GLY A 113 5.08 -35.92 7.43
CA GLY A 113 6.49 -35.56 7.35
C GLY A 113 6.73 -34.07 7.56
N LEU A 114 5.92 -33.20 6.94
CA LEU A 114 6.02 -31.76 7.14
C LEU A 114 5.63 -31.33 8.57
N ALA A 115 4.61 -31.97 9.16
CA ALA A 115 4.25 -31.75 10.56
C ALA A 115 5.39 -32.17 11.50
N ALA A 116 6.03 -33.32 11.24
CA ALA A 116 7.21 -33.75 11.98
C ALA A 116 8.39 -32.78 11.80
N ALA A 117 8.63 -32.27 10.59
CA ALA A 117 9.71 -31.32 10.30
C ALA A 117 9.52 -30.00 11.04
N GLY A 118 8.33 -29.41 10.95
CA GLY A 118 7.99 -28.18 11.66
C GLY A 118 8.11 -28.35 13.17
N THR A 119 7.62 -29.47 13.72
CA THR A 119 7.66 -29.75 15.17
C THR A 119 9.10 -29.94 15.65
N ALA A 120 9.89 -30.79 14.99
CA ALA A 120 11.28 -31.06 15.37
C ALA A 120 12.14 -29.79 15.25
N ARG A 121 11.91 -28.97 14.20
CA ARG A 121 12.63 -27.71 14.03
C ARG A 121 12.27 -26.69 15.10
N ALA A 122 11.00 -26.55 15.43
CA ALA A 122 10.53 -25.68 16.52
C ALA A 122 11.10 -26.11 17.89
N MET A 123 11.34 -27.40 18.10
CA MET A 123 12.02 -27.94 19.29
C MET A 123 13.56 -27.75 19.28
N GLY A 124 14.12 -27.12 18.23
CA GLY A 124 15.53 -26.75 18.17
C GLY A 124 16.47 -27.82 17.60
N ALA A 125 15.95 -28.91 17.04
CA ALA A 125 16.74 -29.90 16.33
C ALA A 125 17.18 -29.39 14.93
N ILE A 126 18.18 -30.06 14.37
CA ILE A 126 18.54 -29.95 12.95
C ILE A 126 17.72 -31.01 12.20
N VAL A 127 16.91 -30.56 11.24
CA VAL A 127 16.03 -31.45 10.45
C VAL A 127 16.60 -31.59 9.04
N ARG A 128 16.74 -32.84 8.59
CA ARG A 128 17.06 -33.22 7.21
C ARG A 128 15.85 -33.94 6.63
N GLY A 129 15.34 -33.48 5.49
CA GLY A 129 14.15 -34.04 4.85
C GLY A 129 14.48 -34.63 3.49
N PHE A 130 13.89 -35.77 3.16
CA PHE A 130 13.97 -36.36 1.83
C PHE A 130 12.56 -36.71 1.31
N ASP A 131 12.29 -36.41 0.05
CA ASP A 131 11.11 -36.85 -0.69
C ASP A 131 11.48 -36.96 -2.18
N THR A 132 10.84 -37.85 -2.92
CA THR A 132 11.08 -38.03 -4.36
C THR A 132 10.46 -36.93 -5.22
N ARG A 133 9.58 -36.10 -4.66
CA ARG A 133 8.89 -34.99 -5.34
C ARG A 133 9.60 -33.66 -5.06
N ALA A 134 9.89 -32.91 -6.12
CA ALA A 134 10.54 -31.60 -6.04
C ALA A 134 9.75 -30.60 -5.17
N ALA A 135 8.42 -30.57 -5.33
CA ALA A 135 7.54 -29.69 -4.53
C ALA A 135 7.64 -29.94 -3.02
N ALA A 136 7.84 -31.19 -2.59
CA ALA A 136 8.00 -31.54 -1.18
C ALA A 136 9.36 -31.11 -0.62
N LEU A 137 10.43 -31.14 -1.44
CA LEU A 137 11.75 -30.63 -1.06
C LEU A 137 11.73 -29.10 -0.89
N GLU A 138 11.03 -28.36 -1.75
CA GLU A 138 10.81 -26.92 -1.55
C GLU A 138 10.05 -26.62 -0.27
N GLN A 139 9.05 -27.46 0.09
CA GLN A 139 8.32 -27.34 1.35
C GLN A 139 9.20 -27.66 2.58
N PHE A 140 10.10 -28.63 2.51
CA PHE A 140 11.09 -28.85 3.58
C PHE A 140 11.99 -27.62 3.74
N LYS A 141 12.46 -27.05 2.64
CA LYS A 141 13.30 -25.85 2.66
C LYS A 141 12.57 -24.64 3.25
N SER A 142 11.29 -24.44 2.94
CA SER A 142 10.50 -23.33 3.51
C SER A 142 10.25 -23.48 5.01
N LEU A 143 10.23 -24.71 5.53
CA LEU A 143 10.19 -25.01 6.97
C LEU A 143 11.56 -24.94 7.66
N GLY A 144 12.63 -24.60 6.92
CA GLY A 144 13.99 -24.51 7.46
C GLY A 144 14.68 -25.86 7.67
N ALA A 145 14.20 -26.93 7.05
CA ALA A 145 14.89 -28.22 6.98
C ALA A 145 15.89 -28.25 5.80
N GLU A 146 16.93 -29.07 5.91
CA GLU A 146 17.88 -29.34 4.84
C GLU A 146 17.26 -30.36 3.86
N PRO A 147 16.90 -29.98 2.62
CA PRO A 147 16.42 -30.94 1.62
C PRO A 147 17.59 -31.79 1.14
N LEU A 148 17.44 -33.11 1.21
CA LEU A 148 18.42 -34.06 0.70
C LEU A 148 18.08 -34.43 -0.74
N GLU A 149 19.11 -34.55 -1.58
CA GLU A 149 18.98 -34.92 -3.00
C GLU A 149 19.82 -36.15 -3.32
N VAL A 150 19.39 -36.91 -4.32
CA VAL A 150 20.18 -37.99 -4.94
C VAL A 150 20.81 -37.48 -6.24
N ASN A 151 21.93 -38.08 -6.66
CA ASN A 151 22.65 -37.67 -7.86
C ASN A 151 21.88 -37.94 -9.18
N ILE A 152 20.87 -38.81 -9.14
CA ILE A 152 20.05 -39.18 -10.30
C ILE A 152 18.82 -38.28 -10.35
N LYS A 153 18.74 -37.43 -11.38
CA LYS A 153 17.58 -36.56 -11.61
C LYS A 153 16.48 -37.32 -12.36
N GLU A 154 15.62 -37.98 -11.60
CA GLU A 154 14.37 -38.57 -12.07
C GLU A 154 13.19 -37.85 -11.38
N SER A 155 12.13 -37.52 -12.12
CA SER A 155 10.92 -36.95 -11.51
C SER A 155 10.14 -38.05 -10.79
N GLY A 156 9.90 -37.87 -9.48
CA GLY A 156 9.04 -38.75 -8.68
C GLY A 156 7.56 -38.35 -8.65
N GLU A 157 7.14 -37.36 -9.45
CA GLU A 157 5.75 -36.90 -9.50
C GLU A 157 4.83 -37.94 -10.16
N GLY A 158 3.77 -38.30 -9.45
CA GLY A 158 2.65 -39.12 -9.92
C GLY A 158 1.35 -38.32 -10.03
N GLN A 159 0.27 -38.99 -10.42
CA GLN A 159 -1.05 -38.34 -10.54
C GLN A 159 -1.61 -37.93 -9.16
N GLY A 160 -2.28 -36.77 -9.10
CA GLY A 160 -2.93 -36.27 -7.89
C GLY A 160 -1.96 -35.86 -6.77
N GLY A 161 -0.69 -35.57 -7.07
CA GLY A 161 0.32 -35.16 -6.10
C GLY A 161 0.94 -36.31 -5.29
N TYR A 162 0.60 -37.57 -5.62
CA TYR A 162 1.23 -38.75 -5.07
C TYR A 162 2.57 -39.04 -5.74
N ALA A 163 3.45 -39.77 -5.07
CA ALA A 163 4.67 -40.28 -5.67
C ALA A 163 4.37 -41.49 -6.57
N LYS A 164 5.13 -41.62 -7.66
CA LYS A 164 5.17 -42.86 -8.46
C LYS A 164 6.33 -43.76 -8.01
N GLU A 165 6.31 -45.01 -8.47
CA GLU A 165 7.42 -45.94 -8.26
C GLU A 165 8.64 -45.49 -9.08
N MET A 166 9.79 -45.40 -8.41
CA MET A 166 11.05 -44.91 -9.00
C MET A 166 11.82 -46.04 -9.69
N SER A 167 12.76 -45.69 -10.57
CA SER A 167 13.68 -46.66 -11.17
C SER A 167 14.51 -47.40 -10.12
N LYS A 168 15.00 -48.59 -10.46
CA LYS A 168 15.83 -49.39 -9.55
C LYS A 168 17.13 -48.66 -9.19
N GLU A 169 17.70 -47.98 -10.18
CA GLU A 169 18.92 -47.18 -10.05
C GLU A 169 18.71 -46.02 -9.06
N PHE A 170 17.54 -45.37 -9.10
CA PHE A 170 17.19 -44.32 -8.14
C PHE A 170 17.06 -44.88 -6.73
N ILE A 171 16.38 -46.01 -6.55
CA ILE A 171 16.21 -46.67 -5.24
C ILE A 171 17.58 -47.08 -4.68
N GLU A 172 18.50 -47.60 -5.50
CA GLU A 172 19.85 -47.94 -5.03
C GLU A 172 20.63 -46.72 -4.51
N GLU A 173 20.56 -45.57 -5.19
CA GLU A 173 21.19 -44.33 -4.73
C GLU A 173 20.49 -43.73 -3.50
N GLU A 174 19.16 -43.81 -3.44
CA GLU A 174 18.35 -43.44 -2.27
C GLU A 174 18.76 -44.27 -1.05
N MET A 175 18.90 -45.58 -1.19
CA MET A 175 19.33 -46.47 -0.12
C MET A 175 20.77 -46.18 0.32
N LYS A 176 21.69 -45.84 -0.61
CA LYS A 176 23.05 -45.38 -0.26
C LYS A 176 23.05 -44.04 0.47
N LEU A 177 22.14 -43.13 0.13
CA LEU A 177 21.96 -41.88 0.85
C LEU A 177 21.48 -42.13 2.28
N PHE A 178 20.44 -42.97 2.47
CA PHE A 178 19.94 -43.31 3.80
C PHE A 178 20.98 -44.04 4.64
N ALA A 179 21.73 -44.99 4.07
CA ALA A 179 22.83 -45.65 4.79
C ALA A 179 23.86 -44.65 5.34
N ARG A 180 24.23 -43.64 4.54
CA ARG A 180 25.15 -42.58 4.98
C ARG A 180 24.53 -41.68 6.05
N GLN A 181 23.26 -41.33 5.92
CA GLN A 181 22.57 -40.48 6.91
C GLN A 181 22.37 -41.21 8.25
N CYS A 182 21.99 -42.50 8.24
CA CYS A 182 21.77 -43.30 9.45
C CYS A 182 23.01 -43.37 10.37
N GLN A 183 24.22 -43.25 9.84
CA GLN A 183 25.45 -43.21 10.65
C GLN A 183 25.61 -41.89 11.45
N ASP A 184 25.01 -40.79 10.97
CA ASP A 184 25.18 -39.45 11.57
C ASP A 184 23.95 -38.98 12.37
N VAL A 185 22.74 -39.30 11.92
CA VAL A 185 21.51 -38.82 12.57
C VAL A 185 21.21 -39.57 13.86
N ASP A 186 20.49 -38.92 14.77
CA ASP A 186 20.13 -39.51 16.06
C ASP A 186 18.68 -40.06 16.05
N ILE A 187 17.83 -39.51 15.18
CA ILE A 187 16.43 -39.89 15.05
C ILE A 187 16.06 -40.04 13.57
N VAL A 188 15.34 -41.10 13.22
CA VAL A 188 14.74 -41.29 11.90
C VAL A 188 13.23 -41.39 12.04
N ILE A 189 12.49 -40.57 11.29
CA ILE A 189 11.03 -40.65 11.18
C ILE A 189 10.69 -40.98 9.73
N SER A 190 10.16 -42.18 9.49
CA SER A 190 9.77 -42.62 8.15
C SER A 190 8.27 -42.54 7.95
N THR A 191 7.85 -41.96 6.83
CA THR A 191 6.45 -41.72 6.47
C THR A 191 6.14 -42.13 5.03
N ALA A 192 7.02 -42.89 4.39
CA ALA A 192 6.89 -43.26 2.99
C ALA A 192 5.77 -44.30 2.82
N LEU A 193 4.65 -43.86 2.26
CA LEU A 193 3.48 -44.71 2.06
C LEU A 193 2.87 -44.48 0.68
N ILE A 194 2.68 -45.58 -0.06
CA ILE A 194 1.98 -45.58 -1.34
C ILE A 194 0.58 -46.18 -1.11
N PRO A 195 -0.52 -45.45 -1.38
CA PRO A 195 -1.87 -45.96 -1.15
C PRO A 195 -2.13 -47.31 -1.85
N GLY A 196 -2.75 -48.25 -1.14
CA GLY A 196 -3.14 -49.56 -1.68
C GLY A 196 -1.99 -50.57 -1.85
N ARG A 197 -0.76 -50.22 -1.46
CA ARG A 197 0.40 -51.12 -1.50
C ARG A 197 1.07 -51.21 -0.13
N ARG A 198 1.88 -52.26 0.05
CA ARG A 198 2.78 -52.36 1.19
C ARG A 198 3.78 -51.21 1.16
N ALA A 199 4.08 -50.64 2.32
CA ALA A 199 5.11 -49.63 2.47
C ALA A 199 6.48 -50.16 2.01
N PRO A 200 7.28 -49.37 1.27
CA PRO A 200 8.60 -49.79 0.81
C PRO A 200 9.58 -49.87 1.99
N ILE A 201 10.44 -50.89 2.00
CA ILE A 201 11.51 -51.00 3.00
C ILE A 201 12.65 -50.06 2.58
N LEU A 202 12.83 -48.98 3.34
CA LEU A 202 13.81 -47.92 3.06
C LEU A 202 14.96 -47.91 4.07
N ILE A 203 14.73 -48.43 5.28
CA ILE A 203 15.76 -48.57 6.30
C ILE A 203 15.94 -50.07 6.60
N THR A 204 17.06 -50.62 6.14
CA THR A 204 17.39 -52.03 6.33
C THR A 204 18.01 -52.29 7.70
N LYS A 205 17.99 -53.54 8.15
CA LYS A 205 18.59 -53.95 9.42
C LYS A 205 20.05 -53.50 9.57
N PRO A 206 20.95 -53.63 8.57
CA PRO A 206 22.31 -53.08 8.68
C PRO A 206 22.37 -51.57 8.86
N MET A 207 21.44 -50.80 8.29
CA MET A 207 21.38 -49.35 8.48
C MET A 207 21.00 -48.99 9.91
N VAL A 208 19.98 -49.66 10.48
CA VAL A 208 19.58 -49.48 11.89
C VAL A 208 20.72 -49.83 12.83
N GLU A 209 21.38 -50.97 12.61
CA GLU A 209 22.49 -51.43 13.45
C GLU A 209 23.75 -50.55 13.33
N SER A 210 23.84 -49.69 12.31
CA SER A 210 24.90 -48.69 12.14
C SER A 210 24.63 -47.36 12.86
N MET A 211 23.41 -47.15 13.37
CA MET A 211 23.06 -45.96 14.13
C MET A 211 23.75 -45.94 15.49
N LYS A 212 23.83 -44.76 16.11
CA LYS A 212 24.38 -44.60 17.46
C LYS A 212 23.51 -45.32 18.49
N ASP A 213 24.13 -45.86 19.52
CA ASP A 213 23.41 -46.41 20.67
C ASP A 213 22.52 -45.32 21.32
N GLY A 214 21.29 -45.68 21.70
CA GLY A 214 20.28 -44.74 22.19
C GLY A 214 19.57 -43.91 21.12
N SER A 215 19.81 -44.17 19.82
CA SER A 215 19.02 -43.56 18.73
C SER A 215 17.56 -44.03 18.76
N VAL A 216 16.68 -43.25 18.13
CA VAL A 216 15.25 -43.57 18.04
C VAL A 216 14.80 -43.62 16.58
N VAL A 217 14.06 -44.65 16.21
CA VAL A 217 13.41 -44.75 14.91
C VAL A 217 11.89 -44.82 15.08
N VAL A 218 11.17 -44.02 14.30
CA VAL A 218 9.71 -43.96 14.31
C VAL A 218 9.17 -44.31 12.93
N ASP A 219 8.36 -45.36 12.85
CA ASP A 219 7.81 -45.86 11.60
C ASP A 219 6.32 -45.54 11.50
N LEU A 220 5.98 -44.45 10.81
CA LEU A 220 4.58 -44.05 10.61
C LEU A 220 3.85 -44.94 9.61
N ALA A 221 4.56 -45.80 8.87
CA ALA A 221 4.00 -46.70 7.88
C ALA A 221 3.80 -48.13 8.41
N ALA A 222 3.96 -48.35 9.73
CA ALA A 222 3.88 -49.66 10.37
C ALA A 222 2.56 -50.42 10.08
N GLU A 223 1.43 -49.71 9.96
CA GLU A 223 0.12 -50.29 9.65
C GLU A 223 0.09 -50.96 8.25
N ALA A 224 0.85 -50.40 7.29
CA ALA A 224 0.92 -50.89 5.92
C ALA A 224 2.20 -51.72 5.65
N GLY A 225 2.79 -52.30 6.69
CA GLY A 225 3.95 -53.20 6.60
C GLY A 225 5.30 -52.58 6.98
N GLY A 226 5.37 -51.28 7.25
CA GLY A 226 6.56 -50.57 7.77
C GLY A 226 7.60 -50.21 6.72
N ASN A 227 8.32 -49.10 6.96
CA ASN A 227 9.49 -48.72 6.16
C ASN A 227 10.81 -49.25 6.72
N ILE A 228 10.81 -49.68 7.98
CA ILE A 228 12.00 -50.13 8.69
C ILE A 228 11.90 -51.63 8.91
N GLU A 229 12.92 -52.37 8.44
CA GLU A 229 12.91 -53.84 8.42
C GLU A 229 12.74 -54.48 9.81
N THR A 230 13.19 -53.79 10.85
CA THR A 230 13.17 -54.24 12.26
C THR A 230 11.95 -53.72 13.05
N THR A 231 11.02 -53.00 12.42
CA THR A 231 9.78 -52.54 13.07
C THR A 231 8.88 -53.73 13.42
N ILE A 232 8.37 -53.74 14.66
CA ILE A 232 7.28 -54.61 15.08
C ILE A 232 6.01 -53.75 15.21
N PRO A 233 5.02 -53.90 14.31
CA PRO A 233 3.82 -53.08 14.33
C PRO A 233 3.05 -53.18 15.65
N GLY A 234 2.68 -52.03 16.21
CA GLY A 234 1.95 -51.92 17.47
C GLY A 234 2.83 -51.87 18.73
N GLU A 235 4.13 -52.14 18.61
CA GLU A 235 5.03 -52.25 19.76
C GLU A 235 6.08 -51.14 19.81
N LEU A 236 6.55 -50.88 21.04
CA LEU A 236 7.80 -50.18 21.27
C LEU A 236 8.83 -51.23 21.67
N SER A 237 9.84 -51.42 20.82
CA SER A 237 10.85 -52.45 20.99
C SER A 237 12.26 -51.85 20.94
N VAL A 238 13.25 -52.56 21.48
CA VAL A 238 14.65 -52.15 21.41
C VAL A 238 15.42 -53.20 20.63
N HIS A 239 16.09 -52.78 19.56
CA HIS A 239 16.95 -53.64 18.75
C HIS A 239 18.37 -53.11 18.77
N LYS A 240 19.29 -53.86 19.40
CA LYS A 240 20.71 -53.50 19.57
C LYS A 240 20.95 -52.03 19.98
N GLY A 241 20.20 -51.55 20.97
CA GLY A 241 20.36 -50.19 21.52
C GLY A 241 19.57 -49.08 20.81
N VAL A 242 18.96 -49.38 19.66
CA VAL A 242 18.07 -48.44 18.95
C VAL A 242 16.62 -48.71 19.33
N THR A 243 15.93 -47.68 19.81
CA THR A 243 14.51 -47.77 20.19
C THR A 243 13.62 -47.62 18.96
N HIS A 244 12.73 -48.58 18.73
CA HIS A 244 11.79 -48.61 17.62
C HIS A 244 10.40 -48.26 18.13
N ILE A 245 9.78 -47.26 17.53
CA ILE A 245 8.40 -46.86 17.79
C ILE A 245 7.57 -47.25 16.57
N GLY A 246 6.90 -48.39 16.65
CA GLY A 246 6.09 -48.98 15.58
C GLY A 246 4.58 -48.88 15.81
N TYR A 247 4.10 -47.96 16.66
CA TYR A 247 2.68 -47.84 16.98
C TYR A 247 1.83 -47.57 15.74
N THR A 248 0.75 -48.34 15.57
CA THR A 248 -0.20 -48.22 14.45
C THR A 248 -1.38 -47.31 14.77
N ASP A 249 -1.45 -46.76 15.98
CA ASP A 249 -2.58 -46.00 16.48
C ASP A 249 -2.22 -44.59 16.96
N LEU A 250 -1.16 -43.98 16.41
CA LEU A 250 -0.59 -42.72 16.92
C LEU A 250 -1.60 -41.58 17.20
N PRO A 251 -2.61 -41.31 16.34
CA PRO A 251 -3.62 -40.29 16.65
C PRO A 251 -4.46 -40.61 17.90
N SER A 252 -4.62 -41.88 18.28
CA SER A 252 -5.32 -42.32 19.51
C SER A 252 -4.63 -41.83 20.78
N ARG A 253 -3.31 -41.59 20.70
CA ARG A 253 -2.45 -41.13 21.80
C ARG A 253 -2.40 -39.61 21.94
N LEU A 254 -3.20 -38.91 21.15
CA LEU A 254 -3.54 -37.49 21.29
C LEU A 254 -5.06 -37.32 21.04
N PRO A 255 -5.90 -38.03 21.81
CA PRO A 255 -7.29 -38.29 21.43
C PRO A 255 -8.13 -37.02 21.40
N THR A 256 -7.90 -36.07 22.32
CA THR A 256 -8.66 -34.80 22.37
C THR A 256 -8.54 -33.99 21.09
N GLN A 257 -7.31 -33.81 20.58
CA GLN A 257 -7.10 -33.08 19.32
C GLN A 257 -7.63 -33.88 18.13
N SER A 258 -7.40 -35.20 18.11
CA SER A 258 -7.91 -36.09 17.07
C SER A 258 -9.43 -36.03 16.97
N SER A 259 -10.13 -36.11 18.10
CA SER A 259 -11.59 -35.99 18.16
C SER A 259 -12.07 -34.61 17.72
N THR A 260 -11.40 -33.54 18.13
CA THR A 260 -11.78 -32.17 17.76
C THR A 260 -11.65 -31.94 16.25
N LEU A 261 -10.50 -32.29 15.65
CA LEU A 261 -10.28 -32.13 14.21
C LEU A 261 -11.19 -33.06 13.40
N TYR A 262 -11.35 -34.32 13.81
CA TYR A 262 -12.25 -35.26 13.14
C TYR A 262 -13.71 -34.80 13.19
N SER A 263 -14.16 -34.27 14.33
CA SER A 263 -15.48 -33.65 14.47
C SER A 263 -15.63 -32.46 13.52
N ASN A 264 -14.63 -31.56 13.47
CA ASN A 264 -14.65 -30.41 12.56
C ASN A 264 -14.73 -30.85 11.09
N ASN A 265 -14.01 -31.91 10.71
CA ASN A 265 -14.06 -32.46 9.36
C ASN A 265 -15.46 -32.98 9.01
N ILE A 266 -16.07 -33.77 9.90
CA ILE A 266 -17.44 -34.28 9.70
C ILE A 266 -18.43 -33.11 9.63
N THR A 267 -18.39 -32.16 10.57
CA THR A 267 -19.31 -31.03 10.58
C THR A 267 -19.21 -30.19 9.30
N LYS A 268 -17.98 -29.91 8.84
CA LYS A 268 -17.76 -29.16 7.60
C LYS A 268 -18.19 -29.96 6.36
N LEU A 269 -17.91 -31.26 6.32
CA LEU A 269 -18.35 -32.13 5.22
C LEU A 269 -19.87 -32.16 5.13
N LEU A 270 -20.58 -32.40 6.25
CA LEU A 270 -22.04 -32.44 6.28
C LEU A 270 -22.66 -31.11 5.83
N ARG A 271 -22.09 -29.97 6.26
CA ARG A 271 -22.51 -28.64 5.80
C ARG A 271 -22.24 -28.42 4.31
N ALA A 272 -21.18 -29.01 3.76
CA ALA A 272 -20.78 -28.82 2.37
C ALA A 272 -21.61 -29.69 1.41
N ILE A 273 -21.87 -30.96 1.76
CA ILE A 273 -22.58 -31.91 0.89
C ILE A 273 -24.10 -31.72 0.89
N SER A 274 -24.64 -31.06 1.92
CA SER A 274 -26.06 -30.70 2.01
C SER A 274 -26.18 -29.29 2.63
N PRO A 275 -26.05 -28.22 1.82
CA PRO A 275 -26.06 -26.84 2.31
C PRO A 275 -27.46 -26.31 2.67
N ASP A 276 -28.52 -27.06 2.40
CA ASP A 276 -29.89 -26.69 2.76
C ASP A 276 -30.08 -26.63 4.29
N LYS A 277 -30.90 -25.68 4.75
CA LYS A 277 -31.07 -25.42 6.18
C LYS A 277 -31.98 -26.43 6.88
N ASP A 278 -32.98 -26.94 6.16
CA ASP A 278 -34.09 -27.70 6.75
C ASP A 278 -34.06 -29.17 6.30
N ASN A 279 -33.39 -29.50 5.19
CA ASN A 279 -33.37 -30.82 4.60
C ASN A 279 -31.94 -31.35 4.45
N PHE A 280 -31.75 -32.62 4.81
CA PHE A 280 -30.53 -33.36 4.49
C PHE A 280 -30.78 -34.24 3.26
N TYR A 281 -30.14 -33.92 2.13
CA TYR A 281 -30.22 -34.73 0.92
C TYR A 281 -28.83 -34.89 0.28
N LEU A 282 -28.57 -36.08 -0.26
CA LEU A 282 -27.34 -36.40 -0.98
C LEU A 282 -27.67 -36.59 -2.46
N ASP A 283 -27.39 -35.56 -3.26
CA ASP A 283 -27.53 -35.62 -4.72
C ASP A 283 -26.28 -36.27 -5.32
N VAL A 284 -26.32 -37.59 -5.50
CA VAL A 284 -25.20 -38.38 -6.02
C VAL A 284 -25.33 -38.52 -7.53
N LYS A 285 -24.41 -37.92 -8.28
CA LYS A 285 -24.34 -38.01 -9.74
C LYS A 285 -23.12 -38.81 -10.19
N ASP A 286 -23.29 -39.65 -11.22
CA ASP A 286 -22.18 -40.41 -11.82
C ASP A 286 -21.43 -39.61 -12.90
N VAL A 287 -21.96 -38.45 -13.32
CA VAL A 287 -21.29 -37.51 -14.24
C VAL A 287 -21.01 -36.23 -13.48
N PHE A 288 -19.74 -35.87 -13.35
CA PHE A 288 -19.28 -34.72 -12.58
C PHE A 288 -17.94 -34.18 -13.09
N ASP A 289 -17.69 -32.91 -12.80
CA ASP A 289 -16.46 -32.22 -13.16
C ASP A 289 -15.47 -32.23 -11.98
N TYR A 290 -14.18 -32.36 -12.29
CA TYR A 290 -13.09 -32.30 -11.32
C TYR A 290 -13.11 -30.98 -10.55
N GLY A 291 -12.93 -31.08 -9.23
CA GLY A 291 -12.85 -29.92 -8.33
C GLY A 291 -14.20 -29.29 -7.97
N THR A 292 -15.32 -29.84 -8.44
CA THR A 292 -16.68 -29.41 -8.04
C THR A 292 -17.18 -30.15 -6.79
N MET A 293 -18.27 -29.67 -6.18
CA MET A 293 -18.86 -30.36 -5.03
C MET A 293 -19.42 -31.74 -5.41
N ASP A 294 -19.93 -31.91 -6.62
CA ASP A 294 -20.45 -33.21 -7.10
C ASP A 294 -19.33 -34.28 -7.13
N HIS A 295 -18.09 -33.89 -7.46
CA HIS A 295 -16.92 -34.77 -7.34
C HIS A 295 -16.68 -35.22 -5.90
N VAL A 296 -16.84 -34.32 -4.92
CA VAL A 296 -16.69 -34.63 -3.49
C VAL A 296 -17.81 -35.56 -3.02
N VAL A 297 -19.06 -35.25 -3.35
CA VAL A 297 -20.23 -36.05 -2.96
C VAL A 297 -20.12 -37.47 -3.53
N ARG A 298 -19.82 -37.59 -4.82
CA ARG A 298 -19.72 -38.90 -5.49
C ARG A 298 -18.50 -39.71 -5.06
N GLY A 299 -17.37 -39.05 -4.78
CA GLY A 299 -16.16 -39.70 -4.28
C GLY A 299 -16.31 -40.21 -2.84
N SER A 300 -16.90 -39.40 -1.96
CA SER A 300 -17.10 -39.76 -0.55
C SER A 300 -18.25 -40.75 -0.32
N THR A 301 -19.27 -40.79 -1.19
CA THR A 301 -20.41 -41.71 -1.05
C THR A 301 -20.11 -43.05 -1.72
N VAL A 302 -19.81 -44.07 -0.91
CA VAL A 302 -19.44 -45.41 -1.40
C VAL A 302 -20.63 -46.35 -1.53
N MET A 303 -21.75 -46.03 -0.88
CA MET A 303 -23.00 -46.79 -0.96
C MET A 303 -24.19 -45.87 -0.76
N GLN A 304 -25.26 -46.10 -1.51
CA GLN A 304 -26.53 -45.38 -1.35
C GLN A 304 -27.69 -46.36 -1.41
N HIS A 305 -28.53 -46.39 -0.37
CA HIS A 305 -29.67 -47.32 -0.26
C HIS A 305 -29.30 -48.78 -0.56
N GLY A 306 -28.18 -49.24 -0.02
CA GLY A 306 -27.67 -50.60 -0.23
C GLY A 306 -26.98 -50.86 -1.59
N LYS A 307 -27.09 -49.96 -2.58
CA LYS A 307 -26.38 -50.06 -3.86
C LYS A 307 -24.92 -49.65 -3.66
N ASN A 308 -23.98 -50.54 -3.96
CA ASN A 308 -22.55 -50.23 -3.95
C ASN A 308 -22.21 -49.27 -5.11
N LEU A 309 -21.56 -48.16 -4.79
CA LEU A 309 -21.14 -47.12 -5.74
C LEU A 309 -19.61 -47.04 -5.86
N PHE A 310 -18.86 -47.88 -5.15
CA PHE A 310 -17.40 -47.96 -5.23
C PHE A 310 -16.96 -48.96 -6.32
N PRO A 311 -15.93 -48.65 -7.13
CA PRO A 311 -15.17 -47.39 -7.18
C PRO A 311 -15.91 -46.27 -7.93
N ALA A 312 -15.56 -45.02 -7.62
CA ALA A 312 -16.10 -43.85 -8.34
C ALA A 312 -15.54 -43.77 -9.79
N PRO A 313 -16.34 -43.32 -10.77
CA PRO A 313 -15.86 -43.08 -12.13
C PRO A 313 -14.89 -41.90 -12.19
N GLN A 314 -14.18 -41.75 -13.31
CA GLN A 314 -13.27 -40.61 -13.52
C GLN A 314 -14.06 -39.33 -13.85
N PRO A 315 -13.63 -38.15 -13.37
CA PRO A 315 -14.25 -36.87 -13.73
C PRO A 315 -14.01 -36.47 -15.19
N ASN A 316 -14.88 -35.64 -15.76
CA ASN A 316 -14.83 -35.26 -17.19
C ASN A 316 -13.59 -34.42 -17.59
N ASN A 317 -13.14 -33.52 -16.72
CA ASN A 317 -12.17 -32.45 -17.04
C ASN A 317 -10.94 -32.48 -16.11
N VAL A 318 -10.39 -33.67 -15.86
CA VAL A 318 -9.15 -33.80 -15.05
C VAL A 318 -8.05 -32.90 -15.63
N PRO A 319 -7.51 -31.94 -14.87
CA PRO A 319 -6.48 -31.04 -15.38
C PRO A 319 -5.22 -31.81 -15.79
N SER A 320 -4.82 -31.70 -17.06
CA SER A 320 -3.54 -32.21 -17.57
C SER A 320 -2.43 -31.21 -17.26
N ALA A 321 -1.81 -31.35 -16.09
CA ALA A 321 -0.81 -30.42 -15.53
C ALA A 321 -1.35 -28.98 -15.34
N ALA A 322 -1.05 -28.38 -14.18
CA ALA A 322 -1.45 -26.99 -13.96
C ALA A 322 -0.77 -26.09 -15.01
N PRO A 323 -1.50 -25.26 -15.78
CA PRO A 323 -0.87 -24.29 -16.67
C PRO A 323 0.06 -23.37 -15.84
N PRO A 324 1.16 -22.89 -16.43
CA PRO A 324 2.12 -22.06 -15.72
C PRO A 324 1.42 -20.81 -15.17
N LYS A 325 1.65 -20.53 -13.88
CA LYS A 325 1.09 -19.36 -13.20
C LYS A 325 1.49 -18.10 -13.99
N PRO A 326 0.55 -17.18 -14.29
CA PRO A 326 0.89 -15.91 -14.93
C PRO A 326 1.95 -15.17 -14.12
N LYS A 327 2.91 -14.55 -14.81
CA LYS A 327 3.94 -13.71 -14.18
C LYS A 327 3.28 -12.51 -13.50
N SER A 328 3.75 -12.18 -12.32
CA SER A 328 3.38 -10.98 -11.58
C SER A 328 3.82 -9.71 -12.31
N VAL A 329 3.24 -8.56 -11.93
CA VAL A 329 3.63 -7.26 -12.50
C VAL A 329 5.11 -6.95 -12.23
N GLN A 330 5.63 -7.31 -11.05
CA GLN A 330 7.02 -7.07 -10.68
C GLN A 330 8.01 -7.86 -11.55
N GLU A 331 7.71 -9.12 -11.87
CA GLU A 331 8.56 -9.94 -12.74
C GLU A 331 8.64 -9.35 -14.16
N LEU A 332 7.51 -8.87 -14.70
CA LEU A 332 7.48 -8.21 -16.00
C LEU A 332 8.25 -6.88 -16.01
N GLN A 333 8.21 -6.13 -14.91
CA GLN A 333 9.00 -4.91 -14.74
C GLN A 333 10.50 -5.21 -14.65
N ALA A 334 10.90 -6.28 -13.95
CA ALA A 334 12.29 -6.71 -13.84
C ALA A 334 12.89 -7.05 -15.22
N GLU A 335 12.12 -7.72 -16.09
CA GLU A 335 12.54 -7.98 -17.47
C GLU A 335 12.74 -6.70 -18.29
N LYS A 336 11.85 -5.70 -18.16
CA LYS A 336 12.01 -4.39 -18.80
C LYS A 336 13.25 -3.65 -18.28
N ALA A 337 13.50 -3.70 -16.97
CA ALA A 337 14.66 -3.05 -16.35
C ALA A 337 15.98 -3.67 -16.84
N ALA A 338 16.02 -5.00 -16.98
CA ALA A 338 17.19 -5.73 -17.47
C ALA A 338 17.58 -5.38 -18.92
N GLN A 339 16.66 -4.81 -19.72
CA GLN A 339 16.92 -4.39 -21.10
C GLN A 339 17.59 -3.02 -21.21
N ILE A 340 17.65 -2.22 -20.14
CA ILE A 340 18.26 -0.89 -20.15
C ILE A 340 19.78 -1.02 -19.99
N THR A 341 20.54 -0.70 -21.04
CA THR A 341 22.01 -0.75 -20.99
C THR A 341 22.59 0.46 -20.22
N PRO A 342 23.74 0.29 -19.52
CA PRO A 342 24.39 1.39 -18.80
C PRO A 342 24.69 2.62 -19.67
N PHE A 343 25.02 2.41 -20.96
CA PHE A 343 25.29 3.48 -21.91
C PHE A 343 24.09 4.40 -22.16
N ARG A 344 22.87 3.84 -22.18
CA ARG A 344 21.62 4.60 -22.37
C ARG A 344 21.28 5.45 -21.15
N ALA A 345 21.73 5.05 -19.96
CA ALA A 345 21.50 5.78 -18.71
C ALA A 345 22.41 7.03 -18.56
N THR A 346 23.55 7.08 -19.25
CA THR A 346 24.56 8.14 -19.11
C THR A 346 24.48 9.27 -20.15
N LEU A 347 23.50 9.25 -21.06
CA LEU A 347 23.39 10.19 -22.17
C LEU A 347 22.81 11.57 -21.71
N ASN A 348 23.51 12.24 -20.79
CA ASN A 348 23.14 13.54 -20.22
C ASN A 348 23.75 14.74 -20.96
N THR A 349 23.97 14.63 -22.27
CA THR A 349 24.60 15.70 -23.08
C THR A 349 23.73 16.95 -23.24
N ALA A 350 22.42 16.85 -23.01
CA ALA A 350 21.49 17.97 -23.15
C ALA A 350 21.66 19.06 -22.06
N GLY A 351 21.95 18.68 -20.81
CA GLY A 351 22.04 19.64 -19.69
C GLY A 351 23.20 20.64 -19.83
N ALA A 352 24.38 20.15 -20.24
CA ALA A 352 25.54 21.00 -20.47
C ALA A 352 25.33 21.99 -21.63
N ALA A 353 24.66 21.55 -22.69
CA ALA A 353 24.33 22.41 -23.84
C ALA A 353 23.37 23.54 -23.45
N THR A 354 22.37 23.27 -22.59
CA THR A 354 21.45 24.31 -22.11
C THR A 354 22.16 25.39 -21.29
N ILE A 355 23.10 25.02 -20.42
CA ILE A 355 23.87 25.99 -19.62
C ILE A 355 24.71 26.90 -20.54
N MET A 356 25.38 26.32 -21.54
CA MET A 356 26.13 27.12 -22.53
C MET A 356 25.23 28.07 -23.30
N ALA A 357 24.05 27.62 -23.73
CA ALA A 357 23.11 28.46 -24.47
C ALA A 357 22.60 29.65 -23.63
N LEU A 358 22.30 29.43 -22.34
CA LEU A 358 21.92 30.51 -21.41
C LEU A 358 23.08 31.49 -21.18
N GLY A 359 24.33 31.01 -21.15
CA GLY A 359 25.50 31.86 -21.06
C GLY A 359 25.69 32.74 -22.30
N LEU A 360 25.46 32.18 -23.49
CA LEU A 360 25.57 32.92 -24.76
C LEU A 360 24.45 33.95 -24.95
N SER A 361 23.27 33.73 -24.36
CA SER A 361 22.12 34.65 -24.45
C SER A 361 22.07 35.70 -23.33
N ALA A 362 23.03 35.72 -22.42
CA ALA A 362 23.05 36.64 -21.28
C ALA A 362 23.32 38.09 -21.72
N PRO A 363 22.41 39.05 -21.48
CA PRO A 363 22.62 40.45 -21.88
C PRO A 363 23.55 41.20 -20.91
N ASN A 364 23.67 40.75 -19.67
CA ASN A 364 24.45 41.41 -18.62
C ASN A 364 24.82 40.43 -17.48
N ALA A 365 25.69 40.88 -16.57
CA ALA A 365 26.14 40.07 -15.43
C ALA A 365 25.04 39.78 -14.41
N ALA A 366 24.05 40.67 -14.26
CA ALA A 366 22.93 40.49 -13.33
C ALA A 366 22.10 39.24 -13.69
N PHE A 367 21.84 39.02 -14.98
CA PHE A 367 21.18 37.80 -15.44
C PHE A 367 21.97 36.54 -15.04
N THR A 368 23.29 36.51 -15.26
CA THR A 368 24.13 35.36 -14.89
C THR A 368 24.14 35.10 -13.38
N GLN A 369 24.19 36.17 -12.57
CA GLN A 369 24.09 36.08 -11.11
C GLN A 369 22.72 35.51 -10.68
N MET A 370 21.64 35.98 -11.30
CA MET A 370 20.29 35.51 -11.00
C MET A 370 20.09 34.04 -11.40
N VAL A 371 20.61 33.61 -12.56
CA VAL A 371 20.60 32.20 -12.99
C VAL A 371 21.38 31.32 -12.02
N THR A 372 22.50 31.81 -11.49
CA THR A 372 23.30 31.09 -10.49
C THR A 372 22.52 30.91 -9.19
N THR A 373 21.91 31.99 -8.68
CA THR A 373 21.06 31.95 -7.48
C THR A 373 19.85 31.04 -7.67
N PHE A 374 19.18 31.13 -8.82
CA PHE A 374 18.07 30.26 -9.20
C PHE A 374 18.48 28.77 -9.19
N GLY A 375 19.61 28.43 -9.81
CA GLY A 375 20.12 27.05 -9.83
C GLY A 375 20.42 26.50 -8.43
N LEU A 376 21.12 27.29 -7.60
CA LEU A 376 21.42 26.90 -6.22
C LEU A 376 20.15 26.78 -5.36
N ALA A 377 19.24 27.75 -5.46
CA ALA A 377 17.97 27.72 -4.76
C ALA A 377 17.10 26.53 -5.19
N GLY A 378 17.13 26.16 -6.47
CA GLY A 378 16.46 24.96 -6.97
C GLY A 378 17.02 23.67 -6.35
N ILE A 379 18.35 23.55 -6.22
CA ILE A 379 19.00 22.42 -5.55
C ILE A 379 18.64 22.38 -4.06
N VAL A 380 18.64 23.53 -3.39
CA VAL A 380 18.23 23.65 -1.98
C VAL A 380 16.77 23.23 -1.81
N GLY A 381 15.87 23.73 -2.67
CA GLY A 381 14.46 23.37 -2.64
C GLY A 381 14.23 21.88 -2.87
N TYR A 382 14.94 21.28 -3.82
CA TYR A 382 14.89 19.84 -4.06
C TYR A 382 15.19 19.03 -2.80
N HIS A 383 16.33 19.28 -2.15
CA HIS A 383 16.74 18.52 -0.97
C HIS A 383 15.87 18.81 0.26
N THR A 384 15.40 20.06 0.40
CA THR A 384 14.59 20.47 1.54
C THR A 384 13.22 19.78 1.52
N VAL A 385 12.59 19.69 0.36
CA VAL A 385 11.24 19.12 0.22
C VAL A 385 11.25 17.60 0.40
N TRP A 386 12.24 16.90 -0.14
CA TRP A 386 12.38 15.44 0.08
C TRP A 386 12.57 15.07 1.56
N GLY A 387 13.08 16.01 2.38
CA GLY A 387 13.21 15.83 3.82
C GLY A 387 11.92 16.06 4.62
N VAL A 388 10.83 16.53 4.00
CA VAL A 388 9.56 16.79 4.70
C VAL A 388 8.87 15.47 5.06
N THR A 389 8.33 15.37 6.28
CA THR A 389 7.56 14.18 6.69
C THR A 389 6.31 14.04 5.80
N PRO A 390 5.99 12.85 5.23
CA PRO A 390 4.83 12.67 4.37
C PRO A 390 3.49 13.10 5.00
N ALA A 391 3.32 12.87 6.30
CA ALA A 391 2.16 13.31 7.08
C ALA A 391 1.96 14.85 7.09
N LEU A 392 3.00 15.62 6.77
CA LEU A 392 3.02 17.09 6.74
C LEU A 392 2.94 17.67 5.31
N HIS A 393 2.67 16.87 4.28
CA HIS A 393 2.53 17.38 2.90
C HIS A 393 1.39 18.40 2.71
N SER A 394 0.29 18.27 3.45
CA SER A 394 -0.79 19.28 3.43
C SER A 394 -0.35 20.61 4.05
N PRO A 395 0.24 20.63 5.26
CA PRO A 395 0.92 21.82 5.79
C PRO A 395 1.99 22.40 4.87
N LEU A 396 2.81 21.57 4.21
CA LEU A 396 3.80 22.01 3.23
C LEU A 396 3.15 22.84 2.10
N MET A 397 2.08 22.32 1.48
CA MET A 397 1.35 23.05 0.43
C MET A 397 0.77 24.37 0.94
N SER A 398 0.29 24.41 2.18
CA SER A 398 -0.21 25.66 2.78
C SER A 398 0.89 26.67 3.06
N VAL A 399 2.06 26.23 3.52
CA VAL A 399 3.24 27.10 3.71
C VAL A 399 3.73 27.64 2.38
N THR A 400 3.84 26.81 1.34
CA THR A 400 4.25 27.28 0.00
C THR A 400 3.26 28.31 -0.54
N ASN A 401 1.96 28.17 -0.25
CA ASN A 401 0.94 29.13 -0.65
C ASN A 401 1.00 30.44 0.14
N ALA A 402 1.36 30.38 1.41
CA ALA A 402 1.57 31.58 2.22
C ALA A 402 2.78 32.38 1.70
N ILE A 403 3.89 31.67 1.45
CA ILE A 403 5.14 32.26 0.98
C ILE A 403 5.02 32.76 -0.47
N SER A 404 4.26 32.07 -1.34
CA SER A 404 4.02 32.50 -2.72
C SER A 404 3.29 33.83 -2.83
N GLY A 405 2.61 34.27 -1.77
CA GLY A 405 2.09 35.63 -1.66
C GLY A 405 3.17 36.73 -1.67
N LEU A 406 4.47 36.38 -1.71
CA LEU A 406 5.55 37.32 -1.98
C LEU A 406 5.52 37.96 -3.38
N THR A 407 4.60 37.58 -4.27
CA THR A 407 4.21 38.42 -5.42
C THR A 407 3.81 39.85 -5.01
N ALA A 408 3.46 40.07 -3.73
CA ALA A 408 3.31 41.41 -3.16
C ALA A 408 4.58 42.28 -3.31
N VAL A 409 5.79 41.69 -3.27
CA VAL A 409 7.05 42.42 -3.45
C VAL A 409 7.13 43.04 -4.84
N GLY A 410 6.73 42.32 -5.89
CA GLY A 410 6.69 42.89 -7.24
C GLY A 410 5.57 43.91 -7.40
N GLY A 411 4.39 43.64 -6.84
CA GLY A 411 3.30 44.61 -6.77
C GLY A 411 3.74 45.94 -6.11
N LEU A 412 4.35 45.88 -4.92
CA LEU A 412 4.84 47.06 -4.20
C LEU A 412 5.93 47.81 -5.00
N SER A 413 6.80 47.10 -5.71
CA SER A 413 7.87 47.72 -6.51
C SER A 413 7.33 48.55 -7.69
N LEU A 414 6.10 48.27 -8.14
CA LEU A 414 5.43 48.94 -9.27
C LEU A 414 4.28 49.85 -8.87
N MET A 415 4.01 49.96 -7.56
CA MET A 415 3.06 50.93 -7.05
C MET A 415 3.69 52.33 -7.03
N GLY A 416 2.95 53.30 -7.55
CA GLY A 416 3.36 54.71 -7.63
C GLY A 416 2.16 55.63 -7.44
N GLY A 417 2.39 56.94 -7.55
CA GLY A 417 1.38 57.98 -7.34
C GLY A 417 1.36 58.52 -5.90
N GLY A 418 0.16 58.69 -5.34
CA GLY A 418 -0.07 59.24 -4.00
C GLY A 418 -1.03 58.37 -3.19
N TYR A 419 -2.14 58.93 -2.70
CA TYR A 419 -3.19 58.12 -2.05
C TYR A 419 -3.91 57.16 -3.00
N LEU A 420 -3.90 57.49 -4.29
CA LEU A 420 -4.55 56.74 -5.37
C LEU A 420 -3.56 56.57 -6.52
N PRO A 421 -3.69 55.49 -7.31
CA PRO A 421 -2.88 55.29 -8.50
C PRO A 421 -3.21 56.35 -9.55
N THR A 422 -2.19 56.79 -10.28
CA THR A 422 -2.27 57.80 -11.36
C THR A 422 -2.27 57.17 -12.75
N SER A 423 -1.79 55.93 -12.88
CA SER A 423 -1.78 55.18 -14.14
C SER A 423 -2.46 53.81 -14.03
N THR A 424 -2.76 53.22 -15.19
CA THR A 424 -3.27 51.85 -15.27
C THR A 424 -2.26 50.86 -14.69
N ALA A 425 -0.96 51.02 -14.97
CA ALA A 425 0.07 50.10 -14.47
C ALA A 425 0.13 50.10 -12.94
N GLU A 426 0.07 51.28 -12.32
CA GLU A 426 0.00 51.42 -10.85
C GLU A 426 -1.28 50.81 -10.28
N THR A 427 -2.40 50.87 -11.02
CA THR A 427 -3.65 50.21 -10.62
C THR A 427 -3.51 48.68 -10.64
N LEU A 428 -2.87 48.12 -11.66
CA LEU A 428 -2.58 46.68 -11.74
C LEU A 428 -1.65 46.25 -10.59
N ALA A 429 -0.65 47.07 -10.26
CA ALA A 429 0.28 46.84 -9.16
C ALA A 429 -0.42 46.83 -7.79
N VAL A 430 -1.36 47.77 -7.54
CA VAL A 430 -2.22 47.78 -6.34
C VAL A 430 -3.04 46.50 -6.24
N LEU A 431 -3.65 46.06 -7.34
CA LEU A 431 -4.43 44.82 -7.37
C LEU A 431 -3.56 43.59 -7.09
N ALA A 432 -2.36 43.54 -7.66
CA ALA A 432 -1.38 42.48 -7.39
C ALA A 432 -1.00 42.46 -5.90
N ALA A 433 -0.67 43.59 -5.29
CA ALA A 433 -0.34 43.68 -3.86
C ALA A 433 -1.52 43.27 -2.95
N PHE A 434 -2.74 43.68 -3.31
CA PHE A 434 -3.96 43.32 -2.60
C PHE A 434 -4.20 41.80 -2.58
N ILE A 435 -4.25 41.14 -3.75
CA ILE A 435 -4.53 39.70 -3.82
C ILE A 435 -3.38 38.85 -3.26
N SER A 436 -2.14 39.33 -3.38
CA SER A 436 -0.98 38.70 -2.77
C SER A 436 -1.07 38.69 -1.24
N SER A 437 -1.56 39.79 -0.65
CA SER A 437 -1.79 39.91 0.79
C SER A 437 -2.90 38.99 1.31
N VAL A 438 -3.91 38.68 0.47
CA VAL A 438 -4.92 37.65 0.77
C VAL A 438 -4.24 36.28 0.95
N ASN A 439 -3.33 35.92 0.04
CA ASN A 439 -2.60 34.66 0.10
C ASN A 439 -1.67 34.57 1.31
N ILE A 440 -0.90 35.63 1.61
CA ILE A 440 -0.01 35.67 2.78
C ILE A 440 -0.80 35.35 4.06
N ALA A 441 -1.82 36.16 4.35
CA ALA A 441 -2.52 36.07 5.62
C ALA A 441 -3.39 34.81 5.70
N GLY A 442 -4.02 34.42 4.59
CA GLY A 442 -4.81 33.20 4.51
C GLY A 442 -3.97 31.94 4.68
N GLY A 443 -2.85 31.83 3.97
CA GLY A 443 -1.96 30.68 4.01
C GLY A 443 -1.32 30.47 5.38
N PHE A 444 -0.82 31.52 6.02
CA PHE A 444 -0.21 31.38 7.36
C PHE A 444 -1.23 30.98 8.44
N LEU A 445 -2.46 31.50 8.38
CA LEU A 445 -3.49 31.12 9.34
C LEU A 445 -3.94 29.66 9.16
N VAL A 446 -4.12 29.21 7.91
CA VAL A 446 -4.48 27.81 7.63
C VAL A 446 -3.36 26.87 8.05
N THR A 447 -2.10 27.23 7.77
CA THR A 447 -0.93 26.47 8.21
C THR A 447 -0.93 26.32 9.73
N GLN A 448 -1.07 27.43 10.47
CA GLN A 448 -1.10 27.39 11.93
C GLN A 448 -2.20 26.47 12.46
N ARG A 449 -3.42 26.61 11.94
CA ARG A 449 -4.57 25.77 12.33
C ARG A 449 -4.29 24.28 12.13
N MET A 450 -3.70 23.88 11.00
CA MET A 450 -3.38 22.48 10.75
C MET A 450 -2.28 21.95 11.66
N LEU A 451 -1.21 22.73 11.86
CA LEU A 451 -0.11 22.31 12.72
C LEU A 451 -0.54 22.15 14.18
N ASP A 452 -1.45 23.00 14.64
CA ASP A 452 -2.01 22.91 15.99
C ASP A 452 -2.88 21.66 16.20
N MET A 453 -3.47 21.08 15.14
CA MET A 453 -4.25 19.84 15.23
C MET A 453 -3.39 18.61 15.53
N PHE A 454 -2.11 18.63 15.15
CA PHE A 454 -1.19 17.54 15.45
C PHE A 454 -0.61 17.59 16.86
N LYS A 455 -0.87 18.65 17.62
CA LYS A 455 -0.40 18.78 19.00
C LYS A 455 -1.12 17.78 19.88
N ARG A 456 -0.38 16.93 20.58
CA ARG A 456 -0.97 15.98 21.51
C ARG A 456 -1.30 16.68 22.82
N PRO A 457 -2.40 16.30 23.51
CA PRO A 457 -2.69 16.80 24.86
C PRO A 457 -1.59 16.52 25.88
N THR A 458 -0.74 15.51 25.62
CA THR A 458 0.37 15.07 26.48
C THR A 458 1.72 15.69 26.11
N ASP A 459 1.79 16.50 25.04
CA ASP A 459 3.04 17.17 24.68
C ASP A 459 3.39 18.27 25.70
N PRO A 460 4.68 18.54 25.95
CA PRO A 460 5.10 19.65 26.82
C PRO A 460 4.57 21.01 26.35
N PRO A 461 4.35 21.97 27.26
CA PRO A 461 4.04 23.34 26.90
C PRO A 461 5.11 23.93 25.97
N GLU A 462 4.68 24.56 24.87
CA GLU A 462 5.54 25.23 23.91
C GLU A 462 5.38 26.74 24.01
N TYR A 463 6.45 27.48 23.76
CA TYR A 463 6.51 28.94 23.96
C TYR A 463 6.76 29.67 22.63
N ASN A 464 5.86 29.49 21.66
CA ASN A 464 6.02 30.00 20.30
C ASN A 464 6.18 31.54 20.23
N TYR A 465 5.68 32.29 21.22
CA TYR A 465 5.87 33.75 21.29
C TYR A 465 7.34 34.15 21.41
N LEU A 466 8.23 33.27 21.86
CA LEU A 466 9.67 33.55 21.91
C LEU A 466 10.27 33.77 20.52
N TYR A 467 9.65 33.24 19.45
CA TYR A 467 10.08 33.50 18.08
C TYR A 467 9.81 34.95 17.62
N LEU A 468 9.08 35.75 18.40
CA LEU A 468 9.01 37.20 18.18
C LEU A 468 10.34 37.90 18.44
N LEU A 469 11.22 37.33 19.27
CA LEU A 469 12.54 37.90 19.55
C LEU A 469 13.42 37.97 18.29
N PRO A 470 13.70 36.87 17.57
CA PRO A 470 14.46 36.95 16.32
C PRO A 470 13.74 37.79 15.25
N ALA A 471 12.40 37.75 15.18
CA ALA A 471 11.63 38.60 14.26
C ALA A 471 11.85 40.10 14.53
N GLY A 472 11.75 40.51 15.80
CA GLY A 472 11.94 41.89 16.24
C GLY A 472 13.38 42.37 16.04
N VAL A 473 14.37 41.52 16.29
CA VAL A 473 15.79 41.83 16.03
C VAL A 473 16.04 41.96 14.52
N PHE A 474 15.50 41.06 13.71
CA PHE A 474 15.72 41.07 12.26
C PHE A 474 15.12 42.32 11.59
N ILE A 475 13.85 42.60 11.87
CA ILE A 475 13.13 43.73 11.28
C ILE A 475 13.53 45.06 11.95
N GLY A 476 13.64 45.09 13.28
CA GLY A 476 14.04 46.27 14.04
C GLY A 476 15.50 46.66 13.77
N GLY A 477 16.38 45.66 13.60
CA GLY A 477 17.77 45.88 13.17
C GLY A 477 17.86 46.50 11.79
N TYR A 478 17.02 46.06 10.83
CA TYR A 478 16.92 46.70 9.53
C TYR A 478 16.45 48.15 9.63
N ALA A 479 15.39 48.41 10.40
CA ALA A 479 14.89 49.78 10.59
C ALA A 479 15.96 50.71 11.21
N GLY A 480 16.73 50.23 12.20
CA GLY A 480 17.84 50.96 12.78
C GLY A 480 18.97 51.22 11.77
N ALA A 481 19.31 50.24 10.93
CA ALA A 481 20.30 50.39 9.88
C ALA A 481 19.85 51.40 8.81
N LEU A 482 18.59 51.33 8.38
CA LEU A 482 17.99 52.26 7.43
C LEU A 482 18.00 53.70 7.98
N GLN A 483 17.65 53.87 9.26
CA GLN A 483 17.71 55.17 9.94
C GLN A 483 19.14 55.71 10.05
N ALA A 484 20.13 54.84 10.22
CA ALA A 484 21.55 55.18 10.22
C ALA A 484 22.12 55.43 8.81
N GLY A 485 21.31 55.31 7.75
CA GLY A 485 21.71 55.59 6.37
C GLY A 485 22.36 54.43 5.63
N TYR A 486 22.30 53.20 6.17
CA TYR A 486 22.76 52.00 5.48
C TYR A 486 21.69 51.45 4.53
N ASN A 487 22.12 50.89 3.39
CA ASN A 487 21.27 50.16 2.46
C ASN A 487 21.70 48.68 2.50
N ILE A 488 20.87 47.82 3.11
CA ILE A 488 21.18 46.39 3.35
C ILE A 488 20.09 45.46 2.80
N GLU A 489 19.31 45.92 1.82
CA GLU A 489 18.16 45.24 1.23
C GLU A 489 18.54 43.87 0.66
N GLN A 490 19.70 43.79 -0.03
CA GLN A 490 20.18 42.53 -0.62
C GLN A 490 20.50 41.48 0.46
N MET A 491 21.02 41.91 1.61
CA MET A 491 21.25 41.03 2.76
C MET A 491 19.94 40.62 3.43
N MET A 492 18.97 41.53 3.51
CA MET A 492 17.63 41.22 3.99
C MET A 492 16.91 40.22 3.09
N TYR A 493 17.06 40.31 1.77
CA TYR A 493 16.53 39.33 0.82
C TYR A 493 17.16 37.95 1.00
N LEU A 494 18.48 37.88 1.20
CA LEU A 494 19.14 36.62 1.55
C LEU A 494 18.60 36.05 2.86
N GLY A 495 18.55 36.86 3.93
CA GLY A 495 18.04 36.43 5.24
C GLY A 495 16.58 35.97 5.19
N SER A 496 15.75 36.68 4.42
CA SER A 496 14.35 36.33 4.19
C SER A 496 14.22 35.02 3.41
N GLY A 497 15.02 34.83 2.36
CA GLY A 497 15.09 33.59 1.60
C GLY A 497 15.51 32.40 2.46
N LEU A 498 16.52 32.58 3.33
CA LEU A 498 16.95 31.54 4.28
C LEU A 498 15.87 31.20 5.31
N CYS A 499 15.11 32.19 5.79
CA CYS A 499 13.97 31.96 6.67
C CYS A 499 12.86 31.18 5.95
N CYS A 500 12.58 31.48 4.67
CA CYS A 500 11.63 30.72 3.85
C CYS A 500 12.11 29.28 3.58
N VAL A 501 13.40 29.06 3.35
CA VAL A 501 13.98 27.70 3.27
C VAL A 501 13.81 26.98 4.62
N GLY A 502 14.13 27.66 5.72
CA GLY A 502 13.91 27.16 7.08
C GLY A 502 12.44 26.83 7.39
N ALA A 503 11.50 27.52 6.74
CA ALA A 503 10.08 27.26 6.88
C ALA A 503 9.69 25.86 6.40
N LEU A 504 10.23 25.45 5.24
CA LEU A 504 10.01 24.12 4.69
C LEU A 504 10.87 23.07 5.41
N ALA A 505 12.13 23.39 5.70
CA ALA A 505 13.02 22.48 6.43
C ALA A 505 12.48 22.15 7.82
N GLY A 506 11.81 23.10 8.49
CA GLY A 506 11.15 22.89 9.78
C GLY A 506 10.01 21.87 9.75
N LEU A 507 9.43 21.58 8.57
CA LEU A 507 8.40 20.56 8.37
C LEU A 507 8.97 19.14 8.20
N SER A 508 10.29 18.96 8.30
CA SER A 508 10.94 17.64 8.28
C SER A 508 10.64 16.79 9.52
N ASN A 509 10.13 17.40 10.58
CA ASN A 509 9.73 16.70 11.80
C ASN A 509 8.52 17.38 12.44
N GLN A 510 7.60 16.58 12.97
CA GLN A 510 6.42 17.06 13.68
C GLN A 510 6.72 18.04 14.82
N ARG A 511 7.84 17.84 15.53
CA ARG A 511 8.28 18.68 16.66
C ARG A 511 8.74 20.06 16.22
N THR A 512 9.35 20.19 15.05
CA THR A 512 9.88 21.44 14.52
C THR A 512 8.89 22.16 13.59
N ALA A 513 7.75 21.54 13.27
CA ALA A 513 6.81 22.07 12.28
C ALA A 513 6.33 23.51 12.58
N ARG A 514 6.13 23.84 13.87
CA ARG A 514 5.69 25.19 14.30
C ARG A 514 6.80 26.24 14.15
N LEU A 515 8.06 25.86 14.35
CA LEU A 515 9.21 26.70 14.01
C LEU A 515 9.22 26.99 12.51
N GLY A 516 8.90 25.99 11.67
CA GLY A 516 8.77 26.17 10.23
C GLY A 516 7.78 27.30 9.88
N ASN A 517 6.59 27.27 10.47
CA ASN A 517 5.61 28.34 10.24
C ASN A 517 6.11 29.72 10.70
N ALA A 518 6.74 29.80 11.87
CA ALA A 518 7.29 31.05 12.40
C ALA A 518 8.40 31.63 11.51
N LEU A 519 9.33 30.80 11.03
CA LEU A 519 10.39 31.23 10.11
C LEU A 519 9.81 31.71 8.77
N GLY A 520 8.77 31.06 8.26
CA GLY A 520 8.06 31.54 7.07
C GLY A 520 7.49 32.94 7.26
N ILE A 521 6.84 33.21 8.40
CA ILE A 521 6.31 34.54 8.74
C ILE A 521 7.44 35.58 8.81
N ILE A 522 8.56 35.23 9.48
CA ILE A 522 9.73 36.12 9.59
C ILE A 522 10.31 36.43 8.21
N GLY A 523 10.44 35.42 7.34
CA GLY A 523 10.96 35.58 5.99
C GLY A 523 10.08 36.48 5.12
N VAL A 524 8.77 36.25 5.12
CA VAL A 524 7.83 37.08 4.34
C VAL A 524 7.81 38.52 4.87
N ALA A 525 7.75 38.72 6.19
CA ALA A 525 7.77 40.05 6.79
C ALA A 525 9.08 40.81 6.50
N GLY A 526 10.23 40.13 6.63
CA GLY A 526 11.54 40.70 6.30
C GLY A 526 11.65 41.12 4.83
N GLY A 527 11.13 40.29 3.92
CA GLY A 527 11.12 40.59 2.48
C GLY A 527 10.30 41.84 2.16
N LEU A 528 9.07 41.91 2.68
CA LEU A 528 8.18 43.07 2.48
C LEU A 528 8.78 44.36 3.06
N VAL A 529 9.32 44.31 4.28
CA VAL A 529 9.93 45.47 4.93
C VAL A 529 11.17 45.94 4.17
N ALA A 530 12.01 45.03 3.68
CA ALA A 530 13.18 45.38 2.88
C ALA A 530 12.78 46.06 1.56
N THR A 531 11.74 45.56 0.88
CA THR A 531 11.21 46.20 -0.34
C THR A 531 10.65 47.59 -0.05
N LEU A 532 9.86 47.76 1.01
CA LEU A 532 9.34 49.08 1.40
C LEU A 532 10.46 50.07 1.76
N GLY A 533 11.48 49.61 2.48
CA GLY A 533 12.64 50.43 2.86
C GLY A 533 13.52 50.81 1.67
N ALA A 534 13.63 49.93 0.67
CA ALA A 534 14.32 50.21 -0.59
C ALA A 534 13.67 51.36 -1.37
N LEU A 535 12.33 51.34 -1.45
CA LEU A 535 11.54 52.28 -2.25
C LEU A 535 11.45 53.68 -1.64
N LYS A 536 11.56 53.80 -0.30
CA LYS A 536 11.40 55.06 0.45
C LYS A 536 10.15 55.86 0.01
N PRO A 537 8.95 55.25 0.04
CA PRO A 537 7.74 55.87 -0.48
C PRO A 537 7.37 57.14 0.29
N SER A 538 6.67 58.06 -0.38
CA SER A 538 6.04 59.20 0.30
C SER A 538 5.00 58.72 1.32
N PRO A 539 4.64 59.52 2.34
CA PRO A 539 3.61 59.14 3.31
C PRO A 539 2.28 58.74 2.66
N GLU A 540 1.90 59.41 1.56
CA GLU A 540 0.67 59.13 0.83
C GLU A 540 0.72 57.78 0.11
N LEU A 541 1.82 57.48 -0.58
CA LEU A 541 2.02 56.20 -1.27
C LEU A 541 2.16 55.05 -0.27
N LEU A 542 2.86 55.27 0.85
CA LEU A 542 2.96 54.30 1.93
C LEU A 542 1.57 53.99 2.54
N ALA A 543 0.71 54.99 2.67
CA ALA A 543 -0.66 54.80 3.12
C ALA A 543 -1.47 53.94 2.12
N GLN A 544 -1.31 54.17 0.81
CA GLN A 544 -1.93 53.34 -0.24
C GLN A 544 -1.44 51.89 -0.18
N MET A 545 -0.11 51.67 -0.11
CA MET A 545 0.51 50.34 0.02
C MET A 545 -0.01 49.61 1.26
N SER A 546 -0.01 50.30 2.41
CA SER A 546 -0.47 49.74 3.68
C SER A 546 -1.96 49.41 3.64
N ALA A 547 -2.79 50.26 3.03
CA ALA A 547 -4.22 50.03 2.88
C ALA A 547 -4.51 48.81 2.00
N ALA A 548 -3.85 48.69 0.84
CA ALA A 548 -4.02 47.53 -0.04
C ALA A 548 -3.66 46.22 0.68
N MET A 549 -2.52 46.20 1.38
CA MET A 549 -2.09 45.02 2.15
C MET A 549 -3.00 44.71 3.33
N ALA A 550 -3.46 45.73 4.07
CA ALA A 550 -4.32 45.55 5.23
C ALA A 550 -5.71 44.99 4.84
N VAL A 551 -6.31 45.52 3.77
CA VAL A 551 -7.61 45.04 3.27
C VAL A 551 -7.47 43.61 2.72
N GLY A 552 -6.42 43.34 1.93
CA GLY A 552 -6.15 42.00 1.42
C GLY A 552 -5.90 40.98 2.53
N GLY A 553 -5.02 41.33 3.49
CA GLY A 553 -4.72 40.48 4.64
C GLY A 553 -5.95 40.21 5.51
N THR A 554 -6.81 41.22 5.74
CA THR A 554 -8.05 41.04 6.50
C THR A 554 -9.02 40.08 5.78
N ALA A 555 -9.13 40.19 4.45
CA ALA A 555 -9.93 39.26 3.66
C ALA A 555 -9.37 37.82 3.75
N GLY A 556 -8.05 37.67 3.61
CA GLY A 556 -7.35 36.38 3.76
C GLY A 556 -7.60 35.72 5.11
N LEU A 557 -7.41 36.45 6.22
CA LEU A 557 -7.67 35.96 7.58
C LEU A 557 -9.15 35.55 7.76
N THR A 558 -10.07 36.33 7.21
CA THR A 558 -11.51 36.05 7.33
C THR A 558 -11.89 34.76 6.60
N ILE A 559 -11.39 34.56 5.38
CA ILE A 559 -11.61 33.34 4.59
C ILE A 559 -10.99 32.13 5.29
N ALA A 560 -9.71 32.23 5.65
CA ALA A 560 -8.96 31.16 6.29
C ALA A 560 -9.53 30.74 7.65
N LYS A 561 -10.16 31.63 8.41
CA LYS A 561 -10.80 31.31 9.69
C LYS A 561 -12.11 30.54 9.52
N LYS A 562 -12.87 30.80 8.45
CA LYS A 562 -14.21 30.23 8.25
C LYS A 562 -14.19 28.84 7.58
N ILE A 563 -13.12 28.51 6.86
CA ILE A 563 -13.03 27.26 6.10
C ILE A 563 -12.90 26.03 7.02
N GLN A 564 -13.53 24.92 6.62
CA GLN A 564 -13.34 23.61 7.24
C GLN A 564 -12.11 22.92 6.65
N ILE A 565 -11.47 22.00 7.38
CA ILE A 565 -10.27 21.30 6.91
C ILE A 565 -10.59 20.34 5.75
N SER A 566 -11.81 19.78 5.73
CA SER A 566 -12.29 19.00 4.57
C SER A 566 -12.30 19.80 3.28
N ASP A 567 -12.43 21.12 3.37
CA ASP A 567 -12.54 22.06 2.25
C ASP A 567 -11.19 22.70 1.87
N LEU A 568 -10.10 22.20 2.45
CA LEU A 568 -8.76 22.70 2.18
C LEU A 568 -8.33 22.57 0.70
N PRO A 569 -8.60 21.46 -0.02
CA PRO A 569 -8.14 21.30 -1.40
C PRO A 569 -8.64 22.41 -2.33
N GLN A 570 -9.90 22.81 -2.21
CA GLN A 570 -10.46 23.89 -3.02
C GLN A 570 -9.91 25.27 -2.62
N LEU A 571 -9.64 25.51 -1.32
CA LEU A 571 -9.02 26.77 -0.90
C LEU A 571 -7.60 26.91 -1.45
N VAL A 572 -6.82 25.83 -1.43
CA VAL A 572 -5.48 25.76 -2.02
C VAL A 572 -5.54 26.08 -3.52
N ALA A 573 -6.48 25.47 -4.26
CA ALA A 573 -6.70 25.79 -5.67
C ALA A 573 -7.06 27.28 -5.86
N ALA A 574 -7.96 27.84 -5.03
CA ALA A 574 -8.31 29.25 -5.11
C ALA A 574 -7.09 30.17 -4.87
N PHE A 575 -6.23 29.88 -3.89
CA PHE A 575 -5.03 30.68 -3.62
C PHE A 575 -4.00 30.64 -4.75
N HIS A 576 -3.77 29.48 -5.39
CA HIS A 576 -2.92 29.42 -6.58
C HIS A 576 -3.42 30.32 -7.70
N SER A 577 -4.75 30.41 -7.87
CA SER A 577 -5.32 31.32 -8.87
C SER A 577 -4.94 32.78 -8.60
N LEU A 578 -4.93 33.21 -7.33
CA LEU A 578 -4.56 34.58 -6.95
C LEU A 578 -3.08 34.86 -7.22
N VAL A 579 -2.19 33.87 -7.02
CA VAL A 579 -0.76 34.00 -7.38
C VAL A 579 -0.61 34.15 -8.90
N GLY A 580 -1.27 33.28 -9.67
CA GLY A 580 -1.22 33.33 -11.13
C GLY A 580 -1.71 34.67 -11.68
N LEU A 581 -2.80 35.19 -11.13
CA LEU A 581 -3.32 36.51 -11.49
C LEU A 581 -2.35 37.63 -11.09
N ALA A 582 -1.77 37.60 -9.89
CA ALA A 582 -0.80 38.59 -9.45
C ALA A 582 0.40 38.64 -10.40
N ALA A 583 0.95 37.49 -10.79
CA ALA A 583 2.07 37.41 -11.73
C ALA A 583 1.72 38.00 -13.11
N VAL A 584 0.52 37.74 -13.65
CA VAL A 584 0.04 38.37 -14.89
C VAL A 584 -0.04 39.89 -14.75
N LEU A 585 -0.63 40.36 -13.64
CA LEU A 585 -0.76 41.79 -13.37
C LEU A 585 0.61 42.47 -13.25
N THR A 586 1.57 41.87 -12.54
CA THR A 586 2.94 42.39 -12.42
C THR A 586 3.64 42.44 -13.78
N CYS A 587 3.61 41.34 -14.56
CA CYS A 587 4.33 41.30 -15.85
C CYS A 587 3.76 42.31 -16.86
N VAL A 588 2.44 42.50 -16.89
CA VAL A 588 1.80 43.50 -17.75
C VAL A 588 2.09 44.91 -17.25
N ALA A 589 2.04 45.15 -15.94
CA ALA A 589 2.36 46.46 -15.36
C ALA A 589 3.81 46.87 -15.64
N GLU A 590 4.78 45.97 -15.45
CA GLU A 590 6.19 46.20 -15.76
C GLU A 590 6.37 46.57 -17.24
N TYR A 591 5.75 45.80 -18.14
CA TYR A 591 5.83 46.09 -19.58
C TYR A 591 5.30 47.50 -19.89
N MET A 592 4.22 47.93 -19.23
CA MET A 592 3.65 49.27 -19.42
C MET A 592 4.57 50.37 -18.89
N ILE A 593 5.23 50.14 -17.77
CA ILE A 593 6.15 51.11 -17.12
C ILE A 593 7.44 51.25 -17.92
N GLU A 594 8.04 50.13 -18.34
CA GLU A 594 9.35 50.09 -19.00
C GLU A 594 9.28 50.23 -20.53
N TYR A 595 8.09 50.22 -21.12
CA TYR A 595 7.90 50.38 -22.56
C TYR A 595 8.70 51.53 -23.19
N PRO A 596 8.71 52.76 -22.61
CA PRO A 596 9.46 53.88 -23.18
C PRO A 596 10.99 53.67 -23.16
N HIS A 597 11.51 52.80 -22.29
CA HIS A 597 12.95 52.59 -22.08
C HIS A 597 13.54 51.49 -22.98
N PHE A 598 12.70 50.62 -23.57
CA PHE A 598 13.16 49.50 -24.40
C PHE A 598 14.00 49.90 -25.61
N ALA A 599 13.86 51.13 -26.11
CA ALA A 599 14.64 51.62 -27.23
C ALA A 599 16.14 51.80 -26.89
N THR A 600 16.46 52.02 -25.62
CA THR A 600 17.81 52.36 -25.14
C THR A 600 18.42 51.32 -24.21
N ASP A 601 17.64 50.35 -23.73
CA ASP A 601 18.12 49.32 -22.81
C ASP A 601 18.68 48.08 -23.55
N PRO A 602 19.98 47.75 -23.40
CA PRO A 602 20.56 46.53 -23.97
C PRO A 602 19.93 45.23 -23.43
N ALA A 603 19.26 45.28 -22.27
CA ALA A 603 18.55 44.14 -21.68
C ALA A 603 17.06 44.08 -22.06
N ALA A 604 16.54 45.01 -22.88
CA ALA A 604 15.11 45.11 -23.20
C ALA A 604 14.49 43.79 -23.68
N ASN A 605 15.23 43.01 -24.47
CA ASN A 605 14.77 41.70 -24.96
C ASN A 605 14.61 40.67 -23.84
N LEU A 606 15.48 40.68 -22.82
CA LEU A 606 15.34 39.80 -21.67
C LEU A 606 14.09 40.16 -20.86
N THR A 607 13.90 41.44 -20.54
CA THR A 607 12.73 41.95 -19.81
C THR A 607 11.43 41.53 -20.52
N LYS A 608 11.36 41.72 -21.85
CA LYS A 608 10.25 41.26 -22.68
C LYS A 608 10.04 39.75 -22.61
N ILE A 609 11.08 38.93 -22.83
CA ILE A 609 10.98 37.46 -22.79
C ILE A 609 10.43 37.00 -21.44
N VAL A 610 10.97 37.52 -20.36
CA VAL A 610 10.60 37.12 -19.01
C VAL A 610 9.16 37.55 -18.69
N ALA A 611 8.75 38.78 -19.07
CA ALA A 611 7.38 39.25 -18.91
C ALA A 611 6.38 38.37 -19.68
N TYR A 612 6.72 37.96 -20.91
CA TYR A 612 5.88 37.07 -21.72
C TYR A 612 5.74 35.68 -21.08
N LEU A 613 6.84 35.09 -20.61
CA LEU A 613 6.83 33.79 -19.94
C LEU A 613 6.08 33.84 -18.60
N GLY A 614 6.31 34.88 -17.79
CA GLY A 614 5.59 35.09 -16.52
C GLY A 614 4.08 35.24 -16.74
N THR A 615 3.68 35.98 -17.78
CA THR A 615 2.27 36.15 -18.16
C THR A 615 1.63 34.83 -18.61
N TYR A 616 2.35 34.02 -19.40
CA TYR A 616 1.88 32.70 -19.83
C TYR A 616 1.69 31.73 -18.65
N ILE A 617 2.70 31.61 -17.80
CA ILE A 617 2.68 30.72 -16.62
C ILE A 617 1.58 31.16 -15.65
N GLY A 618 1.47 32.48 -15.40
CA GLY A 618 0.44 33.06 -14.55
C GLY A 618 -0.97 32.83 -15.09
N GLY A 619 -1.19 33.00 -16.39
CA GLY A 619 -2.48 32.76 -17.06
C GLY A 619 -2.95 31.30 -17.00
N ILE A 620 -2.03 30.36 -17.24
CA ILE A 620 -2.31 28.93 -17.04
C ILE A 620 -2.65 28.62 -15.59
N THR A 621 -1.86 29.16 -14.66
CA THR A 621 -2.04 28.93 -13.22
C THR A 621 -3.40 29.46 -12.75
N PHE A 622 -3.75 30.69 -13.15
CA PHE A 622 -5.03 31.31 -12.84
C PHE A 622 -6.22 30.49 -13.36
N SER A 623 -6.26 30.26 -14.66
CA SER A 623 -7.40 29.61 -15.30
C SER A 623 -7.51 28.12 -14.97
N GLY A 624 -6.39 27.39 -14.88
CA GLY A 624 -6.37 25.99 -14.47
C GLY A 624 -6.82 25.81 -13.03
N SER A 625 -6.34 26.65 -12.11
CA SER A 625 -6.69 26.55 -10.69
C SER A 625 -8.16 26.88 -10.44
N LEU A 626 -8.76 27.77 -11.23
CA LEU A 626 -10.20 28.08 -11.14
C LEU A 626 -11.06 26.90 -11.59
N VAL A 627 -10.65 26.15 -12.62
CA VAL A 627 -11.33 24.91 -13.04
C VAL A 627 -11.16 23.82 -11.99
N ALA A 628 -9.96 23.68 -11.40
CA ALA A 628 -9.71 22.75 -10.31
C ALA A 628 -10.60 23.05 -9.09
N TYR A 629 -10.68 24.32 -8.68
CA TYR A 629 -11.61 24.79 -7.65
C TYR A 629 -13.06 24.41 -8.00
N GLY A 630 -13.52 24.73 -9.21
CA GLY A 630 -14.88 24.42 -9.65
C GLY A 630 -15.22 22.92 -9.59
N LYS A 631 -14.28 22.05 -9.98
CA LYS A 631 -14.47 20.58 -9.91
C LYS A 631 -14.44 20.04 -8.48
N LEU A 632 -13.55 20.54 -7.63
CA LEU A 632 -13.44 20.10 -6.23
C LEU A 632 -14.65 20.54 -5.39
N GLN A 633 -15.13 21.75 -5.64
CA GLN A 633 -16.30 22.33 -4.99
C GLN A 633 -17.63 21.71 -5.49
N GLY A 634 -17.60 20.99 -6.61
CA GLY A 634 -18.79 20.41 -7.24
C GLY A 634 -19.63 21.41 -8.05
N LEU A 635 -19.08 22.59 -8.36
CA LEU A 635 -19.69 23.56 -9.27
C LEU A 635 -19.59 23.09 -10.73
N LEU A 636 -18.55 22.32 -11.05
CA LEU A 636 -18.32 21.67 -12.33
C LEU A 636 -18.41 20.15 -12.17
N ASN A 637 -18.79 19.44 -13.24
CA ASN A 637 -18.80 17.99 -13.24
C ASN A 637 -17.38 17.43 -13.02
N SER A 638 -17.24 16.47 -12.11
CA SER A 638 -15.97 15.81 -11.80
C SER A 638 -15.46 14.91 -12.93
N SER A 639 -16.31 14.50 -13.87
CA SER A 639 -15.89 13.71 -15.03
C SER A 639 -14.93 14.49 -15.94
N PRO A 640 -13.99 13.82 -16.63
CA PRO A 640 -13.12 14.46 -17.60
C PRO A 640 -13.94 14.93 -18.82
N LEU A 641 -13.79 16.21 -19.21
CA LEU A 641 -14.44 16.76 -20.41
C LEU A 641 -13.62 16.42 -21.65
N MET A 642 -14.14 15.51 -22.48
CA MET A 642 -13.45 14.98 -23.65
C MET A 642 -13.87 15.73 -24.93
N LEU A 643 -13.15 16.78 -25.30
CA LEU A 643 -13.38 17.51 -26.56
C LEU A 643 -12.89 16.69 -27.78
N PRO A 644 -13.64 16.67 -28.90
CA PRO A 644 -13.14 16.10 -30.16
C PRO A 644 -11.84 16.79 -30.59
N GLY A 645 -10.80 16.03 -30.90
CA GLY A 645 -9.51 16.59 -31.35
C GLY A 645 -8.74 17.40 -30.29
N ARG A 646 -9.01 17.22 -28.99
CA ARG A 646 -8.38 17.97 -27.88
C ARG A 646 -6.85 18.10 -27.96
N HIS A 647 -6.15 17.06 -28.44
CA HIS A 647 -4.70 17.07 -28.54
C HIS A 647 -4.23 18.02 -29.64
N ALA A 648 -4.94 18.04 -30.78
CA ALA A 648 -4.69 19.01 -31.83
C ALA A 648 -5.00 20.44 -31.35
N LEU A 649 -6.12 20.63 -30.62
CA LEU A 649 -6.45 21.93 -30.02
C LEU A 649 -5.34 22.41 -29.07
N ASN A 650 -4.94 21.59 -28.10
CA ASN A 650 -3.90 21.96 -27.13
C ASN A 650 -2.53 22.17 -27.80
N ALA A 651 -2.18 21.37 -28.81
CA ALA A 651 -0.97 21.57 -29.61
C ALA A 651 -1.01 22.91 -30.37
N SER A 652 -2.16 23.27 -30.96
CA SER A 652 -2.36 24.55 -31.63
C SER A 652 -2.31 25.73 -30.67
N LEU A 653 -2.92 25.62 -29.48
CA LEU A 653 -2.84 26.66 -28.44
C LEU A 653 -1.40 26.86 -27.96
N MET A 654 -0.65 25.77 -27.79
CA MET A 654 0.77 25.83 -27.44
C MET A 654 1.60 26.45 -28.57
N ALA A 655 1.40 26.00 -29.82
CA ALA A 655 2.10 26.55 -30.97
C ALA A 655 1.78 28.04 -31.17
N GLY A 656 0.53 28.46 -30.97
CA GLY A 656 0.13 29.87 -30.99
C GLY A 656 0.78 30.68 -29.86
N SER A 657 0.87 30.11 -28.64
CA SER A 657 1.53 30.75 -27.50
C SER A 657 3.04 30.90 -27.71
N VAL A 658 3.71 29.90 -28.28
CA VAL A 658 5.15 29.97 -28.61
C VAL A 658 5.38 30.90 -29.81
N GLY A 659 4.57 30.78 -30.86
CA GLY A 659 4.65 31.60 -32.06
C GLY A 659 4.35 33.08 -31.81
N GLY A 660 3.48 33.39 -30.84
CA GLY A 660 3.14 34.75 -30.41
C GLY A 660 4.33 35.55 -29.85
N MET A 661 5.41 34.87 -29.44
CA MET A 661 6.67 35.52 -29.06
C MET A 661 7.34 36.22 -30.26
N ILE A 662 7.17 35.71 -31.48
CA ILE A 662 7.82 36.25 -32.68
C ILE A 662 7.33 37.70 -32.96
N PRO A 663 6.02 37.97 -33.16
CA PRO A 663 5.56 39.34 -33.35
C PRO A 663 5.82 40.23 -32.13
N TYR A 664 5.75 39.65 -30.92
CA TYR A 664 6.07 40.37 -29.67
C TYR A 664 7.51 40.89 -29.60
N MET A 665 8.45 40.16 -30.20
CA MET A 665 9.88 40.53 -30.20
C MET A 665 10.27 41.40 -31.39
N LEU A 666 9.65 41.18 -32.56
CA LEU A 666 9.99 41.88 -33.81
C LEU A 666 9.36 43.27 -33.93
N ASP A 667 8.18 43.48 -33.35
CA ASP A 667 7.46 44.76 -33.41
C ASP A 667 7.66 45.57 -32.11
N PRO A 668 8.24 46.78 -32.16
CA PRO A 668 8.41 47.63 -30.99
C PRO A 668 7.11 48.34 -30.57
N SER A 669 5.98 48.13 -31.24
CA SER A 669 4.68 48.76 -30.94
C SER A 669 4.10 48.33 -29.59
N PHE A 670 3.69 49.31 -28.78
CA PHE A 670 3.01 49.10 -27.49
C PHE A 670 1.76 48.23 -27.65
N THR A 671 0.94 48.52 -28.66
CA THR A 671 -0.33 47.84 -28.91
C THR A 671 -0.10 46.37 -29.22
N THR A 672 0.91 46.06 -30.04
CA THR A 672 1.29 44.68 -30.37
C THR A 672 1.76 43.95 -29.11
N GLY A 673 2.61 44.60 -28.32
CA GLY A 673 3.09 44.10 -27.03
C GLY A 673 1.98 43.67 -26.08
N ILE A 674 1.07 44.60 -25.77
CA ILE A 674 -0.07 44.34 -24.88
C ILE A 674 -1.03 43.30 -25.46
N THR A 675 -1.26 43.30 -26.78
CA THR A 675 -2.12 42.30 -27.43
C THR A 675 -1.54 40.90 -27.28
N CYS A 676 -0.22 40.74 -27.46
CA CYS A 676 0.49 39.48 -27.28
C CYS A 676 0.43 39.00 -25.81
N LEU A 677 0.69 39.88 -24.84
CA LEU A 677 0.61 39.55 -23.41
C LEU A 677 -0.83 39.19 -22.99
N GLY A 678 -1.82 39.95 -23.45
CA GLY A 678 -3.23 39.64 -23.21
C GLY A 678 -3.63 38.28 -23.81
N SER A 679 -3.21 38.01 -25.05
CA SER A 679 -3.52 36.75 -25.73
C SER A 679 -2.90 35.54 -25.02
N VAL A 680 -1.64 35.63 -24.62
CA VAL A 680 -0.94 34.51 -23.97
C VAL A 680 -1.47 34.21 -22.56
N SER A 681 -1.98 35.23 -21.85
CA SER A 681 -2.63 35.04 -20.55
C SER A 681 -3.96 34.28 -20.62
N ALA A 682 -4.69 34.38 -21.75
CA ALA A 682 -6.00 33.77 -21.95
C ALA A 682 -5.93 32.32 -22.47
N LEU A 683 -4.75 31.86 -22.89
CA LEU A 683 -4.57 30.58 -23.57
C LEU A 683 -4.27 29.45 -22.56
N SER A 684 -5.06 28.37 -22.67
CA SER A 684 -4.70 26.95 -22.40
C SER A 684 -4.92 26.31 -21.02
N GLY A 685 -5.02 27.04 -19.90
CA GLY A 685 -5.21 26.38 -18.59
C GLY A 685 -6.56 25.67 -18.42
N VAL A 686 -7.63 26.23 -19.00
CA VAL A 686 -8.99 25.65 -18.95
C VAL A 686 -9.08 24.33 -19.71
N THR A 687 -8.57 24.28 -20.94
CA THR A 687 -8.72 23.10 -21.82
C THR A 687 -7.97 21.90 -21.28
N LEU A 688 -6.76 22.10 -20.74
CA LEU A 688 -5.98 21.05 -20.09
C LEU A 688 -6.65 20.56 -18.80
N THR A 689 -7.02 21.47 -17.90
CA THR A 689 -7.57 21.09 -16.59
C THR A 689 -8.96 20.48 -16.67
N ALA A 690 -9.81 20.95 -17.59
CA ALA A 690 -11.17 20.42 -17.77
C ALA A 690 -11.16 18.95 -18.25
N ALA A 691 -10.14 18.54 -19.00
CA ALA A 691 -9.98 17.18 -19.49
C ALA A 691 -9.51 16.18 -18.41
N ILE A 692 -9.16 16.65 -17.21
CA ILE A 692 -8.69 15.83 -16.10
C ILE A 692 -9.87 15.47 -15.18
N GLY A 693 -9.93 14.21 -14.76
CA GLY A 693 -10.97 13.69 -13.86
C GLY A 693 -10.78 14.16 -12.42
N GLY A 694 -11.87 14.18 -11.65
CA GLY A 694 -11.88 14.70 -10.28
C GLY A 694 -10.98 13.97 -9.29
N ALA A 695 -10.68 12.67 -9.50
CA ALA A 695 -9.77 11.95 -8.59
C ALA A 695 -8.28 12.15 -8.93
N ASP A 696 -7.96 12.55 -10.17
CA ASP A 696 -6.61 12.96 -10.57
C ASP A 696 -6.36 14.45 -10.27
N MET A 697 -7.39 15.19 -9.86
CA MET A 697 -7.31 16.61 -9.52
C MET A 697 -6.23 16.97 -8.49
N PRO A 698 -5.93 16.14 -7.47
CA PRO A 698 -4.84 16.42 -6.53
C PRO A 698 -3.48 16.59 -7.23
N VAL A 699 -3.21 15.80 -8.29
CA VAL A 699 -1.98 15.95 -9.10
C VAL A 699 -1.98 17.32 -9.77
N VAL A 700 -3.11 17.74 -10.35
CA VAL A 700 -3.24 19.06 -10.98
C VAL A 700 -2.97 20.20 -10.00
N ILE A 701 -3.47 20.10 -8.76
CA ILE A 701 -3.23 21.10 -7.72
C ILE A 701 -1.72 21.24 -7.46
N THR A 702 -0.99 20.13 -7.36
CA THR A 702 0.47 20.17 -7.12
C THR A 702 1.27 20.70 -8.33
N VAL A 703 0.82 20.41 -9.56
CA VAL A 703 1.43 20.96 -10.79
C VAL A 703 1.23 22.46 -10.86
N LEU A 704 0.01 22.95 -10.58
CA LEU A 704 -0.29 24.38 -10.56
C LEU A 704 0.40 25.09 -9.39
N ASN A 705 0.62 24.41 -8.26
CA ASN A 705 1.49 24.92 -7.20
C ASN A 705 2.92 25.13 -7.72
N SER A 706 3.47 24.17 -8.47
CA SER A 706 4.78 24.31 -9.10
C SER A 706 4.84 25.51 -10.05
N TYR A 707 3.82 25.68 -10.90
CA TYR A 707 3.72 26.80 -11.83
C TYR A 707 3.63 28.15 -11.10
N SER A 708 2.95 28.21 -9.96
CA SER A 708 2.94 29.41 -9.13
C SER A 708 4.35 29.81 -8.69
N GLY A 709 5.20 28.84 -8.31
CA GLY A 709 6.61 29.08 -7.99
C GLY A 709 7.45 29.55 -9.18
N TRP A 710 7.26 28.95 -10.37
CA TRP A 710 7.97 29.39 -11.58
C TRP A 710 7.52 30.77 -12.05
N ALA A 711 6.27 31.17 -11.79
CA ALA A 711 5.80 32.53 -12.02
C ALA A 711 6.53 33.54 -11.13
N LEU A 712 6.75 33.23 -9.84
CA LEU A 712 7.60 34.05 -8.95
C LEU A 712 9.06 34.11 -9.45
N CYS A 713 9.59 33.04 -10.03
CA CYS A 713 10.93 33.09 -10.63
C CYS A 713 10.97 34.06 -11.81
N ALA A 714 9.95 34.03 -12.68
CA ALA A 714 9.83 34.98 -13.77
C ALA A 714 9.74 36.42 -13.24
N GLU A 715 8.93 36.68 -12.21
CA GLU A 715 8.86 37.99 -11.55
C GLU A 715 10.21 38.41 -10.94
N GLY A 716 10.95 37.48 -10.35
CA GLY A 716 12.30 37.74 -9.82
C GLY A 716 13.34 38.03 -10.89
N PHE A 717 13.31 37.33 -12.03
CA PHE A 717 14.14 37.65 -13.19
C PHE A 717 13.76 38.99 -13.82
N LEU A 718 12.47 39.32 -13.83
CA LEU A 718 11.92 40.55 -14.40
C LEU A 718 12.36 41.78 -13.58
N LEU A 719 12.20 41.70 -12.25
CA LEU A 719 12.47 42.80 -11.32
C LEU A 719 13.89 42.79 -10.74
N ASN A 720 14.76 41.92 -11.25
CA ASN A 720 16.12 41.71 -10.73
C ASN A 720 16.16 41.49 -9.20
N ASN A 721 15.30 40.62 -8.68
CA ASN A 721 15.09 40.39 -7.24
C ASN A 721 15.43 38.96 -6.82
N ASN A 722 16.50 38.83 -6.01
CA ASN A 722 16.99 37.54 -5.49
C ASN A 722 15.99 36.82 -4.57
N LEU A 723 15.19 37.55 -3.78
CA LEU A 723 14.23 36.91 -2.88
C LEU A 723 13.16 36.16 -3.67
N LEU A 724 12.62 36.78 -4.71
CA LEU A 724 11.59 36.20 -5.56
C LEU A 724 12.08 34.96 -6.30
N THR A 725 13.33 34.96 -6.78
CA THR A 725 13.91 33.78 -7.45
C THR A 725 14.21 32.65 -6.47
N ILE A 726 14.73 32.94 -5.27
CA ILE A 726 14.97 31.91 -4.23
C ILE A 726 13.64 31.26 -3.82
N VAL A 727 12.65 32.08 -3.50
CA VAL A 727 11.33 31.62 -3.06
C VAL A 727 10.59 30.90 -4.18
N GLY A 728 10.62 31.45 -5.39
CA GLY A 728 10.00 30.84 -6.55
C GLY A 728 10.56 29.45 -6.86
N ALA A 729 11.89 29.28 -6.82
CA ALA A 729 12.54 27.99 -7.05
C ALA A 729 12.19 26.97 -5.96
N LEU A 730 12.09 27.44 -4.69
CA LEU A 730 11.68 26.62 -3.56
C LEU A 730 10.24 26.09 -3.72
N ILE A 731 9.29 26.95 -4.08
CA ILE A 731 7.88 26.56 -4.30
C ILE A 731 7.75 25.70 -5.56
N GLY A 732 8.43 26.08 -6.64
CA GLY A 732 8.42 25.37 -7.93
C GLY A 732 8.91 23.93 -7.78
N SER A 733 10.04 23.73 -7.11
CA SER A 733 10.57 22.41 -6.78
C SER A 733 9.64 21.63 -5.84
N SER A 734 9.05 22.28 -4.83
CA SER A 734 8.09 21.64 -3.92
C SER A 734 6.88 21.07 -4.65
N GLY A 735 6.24 21.87 -5.50
CA GLY A 735 5.10 21.43 -6.29
C GLY A 735 5.45 20.26 -7.22
N ALA A 736 6.60 20.35 -7.90
CA ALA A 736 7.07 19.32 -8.82
C ALA A 736 7.34 17.98 -8.13
N ILE A 737 7.98 18.00 -6.95
CA ILE A 737 8.25 16.79 -6.16
C ILE A 737 6.95 16.17 -5.67
N LEU A 738 6.01 16.96 -5.15
CA LEU A 738 4.71 16.45 -4.74
C LEU A 738 3.95 15.82 -5.91
N SER A 739 3.94 16.47 -7.09
CA SER A 739 3.35 15.88 -8.30
C SER A 739 4.00 14.55 -8.66
N TYR A 740 5.33 14.45 -8.56
CA TYR A 740 6.07 13.23 -8.82
C TYR A 740 5.70 12.11 -7.83
N ILE A 741 5.71 12.40 -6.52
CA ILE A 741 5.33 11.44 -5.47
C ILE A 741 3.92 10.89 -5.72
N MET A 742 2.96 11.76 -6.04
CA MET A 742 1.59 11.34 -6.36
C MET A 742 1.52 10.45 -7.61
N CYS A 743 2.21 10.85 -8.68
CA CYS A 743 2.28 10.09 -9.92
C CYS A 743 2.88 8.68 -9.70
N VAL A 744 3.98 8.58 -8.97
CA VAL A 744 4.63 7.30 -8.62
C VAL A 744 3.72 6.44 -7.77
N ALA A 745 3.08 7.01 -6.75
CA ALA A 745 2.14 6.29 -5.87
C ALA A 745 0.88 5.78 -6.60
N MET A 746 0.58 6.29 -7.80
CA MET A 746 -0.51 5.81 -8.67
C MET A 746 -0.01 4.93 -9.83
N ASN A 747 1.31 4.73 -9.96
CA ASN A 747 1.97 4.14 -11.13
C ASN A 747 1.53 4.77 -12.46
N ARG A 748 1.43 6.10 -12.50
CA ARG A 748 1.08 6.87 -13.71
C ARG A 748 2.11 7.96 -13.94
N SER A 749 2.50 8.18 -15.20
CA SER A 749 3.37 9.30 -15.55
C SER A 749 2.61 10.63 -15.55
N LEU A 750 3.31 11.74 -15.30
CA LEU A 750 2.73 13.09 -15.35
C LEU A 750 2.05 13.37 -16.70
N ALA A 751 2.69 12.96 -17.80
CA ALA A 751 2.14 13.10 -19.14
C ALA A 751 0.81 12.34 -19.31
N ASN A 752 0.72 11.13 -18.74
CA ASN A 752 -0.51 10.33 -18.79
C ASN A 752 -1.65 11.00 -18.00
N VAL A 753 -1.36 11.60 -16.84
CA VAL A 753 -2.35 12.32 -16.03
C VAL A 753 -2.83 13.60 -16.73
N ILE A 754 -1.90 14.47 -17.18
CA ILE A 754 -2.25 15.77 -17.78
C ILE A 754 -2.91 15.63 -19.16
N LEU A 755 -2.47 14.66 -19.97
CA LEU A 755 -3.05 14.44 -21.31
C LEU A 755 -4.28 13.53 -21.27
N GLY A 756 -4.68 13.01 -20.10
CA GLY A 756 -5.87 12.18 -19.91
C GLY A 756 -5.79 10.84 -20.65
N GLY A 757 -4.67 10.13 -20.48
CA GLY A 757 -4.51 8.76 -20.97
C GLY A 757 -5.14 7.72 -20.04
N TYR A 758 -5.40 6.53 -20.60
CA TYR A 758 -6.10 5.42 -19.95
C TYR A 758 -5.09 4.40 -19.41
N GLY A 759 -5.23 3.98 -18.14
CA GLY A 759 -4.40 2.95 -17.50
C GLY A 759 -3.08 3.44 -16.87
N THR A 760 -2.31 2.50 -16.31
CA THR A 760 -0.98 2.71 -15.72
C THR A 760 0.14 2.48 -16.73
N SER A 761 1.37 2.87 -16.38
CA SER A 761 2.57 2.54 -17.18
C SER A 761 2.87 1.04 -17.28
N SER A 762 2.25 0.22 -16.43
CA SER A 762 2.51 -1.22 -16.35
C SER A 762 1.36 -2.08 -16.88
N THR A 763 0.22 -1.48 -17.21
CA THR A 763 -0.94 -2.20 -17.76
C THR A 763 -0.58 -2.89 -19.08
N GLY A 764 -0.83 -4.19 -19.15
CA GLY A 764 -0.71 -5.02 -20.35
C GLY A 764 -1.84 -4.80 -21.35
N THR A 765 -1.78 -5.46 -22.50
CA THR A 765 -2.76 -5.33 -23.59
C THR A 765 -3.86 -6.38 -23.57
N GLY A 766 -3.86 -7.28 -22.57
CA GLY A 766 -4.83 -8.35 -22.43
C GLY A 766 -6.15 -7.90 -21.80
N LYS A 767 -7.09 -8.82 -21.68
CA LYS A 767 -8.30 -8.60 -20.87
C LYS A 767 -7.95 -8.72 -19.38
N PRO A 768 -8.51 -7.85 -18.51
CA PRO A 768 -8.42 -8.01 -17.06
C PRO A 768 -8.93 -9.38 -16.62
N MET A 769 -8.39 -9.87 -15.51
CA MET A 769 -8.81 -11.13 -14.90
C MET A 769 -10.29 -11.07 -14.51
N GLU A 770 -11.06 -12.11 -14.86
CA GLU A 770 -12.45 -12.23 -14.41
C GLU A 770 -12.49 -12.57 -12.91
N ILE A 771 -13.35 -11.87 -12.18
CA ILE A 771 -13.59 -12.15 -10.77
C ILE A 771 -14.48 -13.38 -10.66
N THR A 772 -14.04 -14.35 -9.85
CA THR A 772 -14.78 -15.57 -9.55
C THR A 772 -15.03 -15.67 -8.05
N GLY A 773 -16.19 -16.22 -7.67
CA GLY A 773 -16.60 -16.39 -6.27
C GLY A 773 -17.74 -15.48 -5.83
N THR A 774 -18.14 -15.62 -4.57
CA THR A 774 -19.15 -14.79 -3.91
C THR A 774 -18.51 -14.03 -2.76
N HIS A 775 -19.08 -12.89 -2.39
CA HIS A 775 -18.62 -12.13 -1.22
C HIS A 775 -19.26 -12.71 0.06
N THR A 776 -18.54 -12.59 1.17
CA THR A 776 -19.09 -12.88 2.50
C THR A 776 -19.60 -11.58 3.11
N GLU A 777 -20.85 -11.54 3.57
CA GLU A 777 -21.43 -10.37 4.24
C GLU A 777 -21.60 -10.62 5.75
N VAL A 778 -21.29 -9.62 6.57
CA VAL A 778 -21.45 -9.65 8.03
C VAL A 778 -22.23 -8.44 8.51
N ASN A 779 -22.86 -8.58 9.67
CA ASN A 779 -23.54 -7.48 10.35
C ASN A 779 -22.65 -6.81 11.42
N VAL A 780 -23.20 -5.78 12.08
CA VAL A 780 -22.49 -5.01 13.11
C VAL A 780 -22.14 -5.89 14.32
N ASP A 781 -23.03 -6.79 14.75
CA ASP A 781 -22.77 -7.68 15.90
C ASP A 781 -21.57 -8.60 15.66
N GLN A 782 -21.57 -9.30 14.53
CA GLN A 782 -20.47 -10.17 14.12
C GLN A 782 -19.16 -9.40 13.99
N THR A 783 -19.22 -8.18 13.46
CA THR A 783 -18.05 -7.30 13.36
C THR A 783 -17.49 -6.93 14.73
N VAL A 784 -18.36 -6.61 15.69
CA VAL A 784 -17.96 -6.30 17.07
C VAL A 784 -17.31 -7.50 17.75
N ASP A 785 -17.82 -8.70 17.52
CA ASP A 785 -17.23 -9.93 18.06
C ASP A 785 -15.82 -10.18 17.49
N MET A 786 -15.63 -9.99 16.18
CA MET A 786 -14.30 -10.06 15.56
C MET A 786 -13.33 -9.00 16.11
N ILE A 787 -13.81 -7.77 16.37
CA ILE A 787 -13.01 -6.70 17.00
C ILE A 787 -12.62 -7.09 18.44
N LYS A 788 -13.48 -7.77 19.18
CA LYS A 788 -13.19 -8.25 20.55
C LYS A 788 -12.13 -9.33 20.57
N GLU A 789 -12.16 -10.26 19.62
CA GLU A 789 -11.18 -11.36 19.52
C GLU A 789 -9.78 -10.87 19.11
N ALA A 790 -9.69 -9.84 18.26
CA ALA A 790 -8.43 -9.34 17.73
C ALA A 790 -7.55 -8.62 18.78
N GLN A 791 -6.24 -8.87 18.80
CA GLN A 791 -5.28 -8.12 19.64
C GLN A 791 -4.55 -7.02 18.86
N SER A 792 -4.23 -7.28 17.59
CA SER A 792 -3.63 -6.32 16.66
C SER A 792 -4.62 -5.91 15.57
N ILE A 793 -4.92 -4.62 15.47
CA ILE A 793 -5.89 -4.05 14.53
C ILE A 793 -5.24 -2.95 13.69
N ILE A 794 -5.35 -3.06 12.37
CA ILE A 794 -4.96 -1.98 11.44
C ILE A 794 -6.22 -1.39 10.80
N ILE A 795 -6.33 -0.07 10.79
CA ILE A 795 -7.40 0.65 10.08
C ILE A 795 -6.81 1.28 8.83
N THR A 796 -7.36 0.97 7.66
CA THR A 796 -6.94 1.58 6.39
C THR A 796 -8.06 2.51 5.88
N PRO A 797 -8.02 3.80 6.24
CA PRO A 797 -9.05 4.76 5.85
C PRO A 797 -8.88 5.19 4.39
N GLY A 798 -10.00 5.48 3.74
CA GLY A 798 -10.04 6.19 2.45
C GLY A 798 -10.88 7.47 2.53
N TYR A 799 -11.00 8.17 1.41
CA TYR A 799 -11.78 9.42 1.34
C TYR A 799 -13.25 9.23 1.77
N GLY A 800 -13.82 8.04 1.59
CA GLY A 800 -15.19 7.74 2.02
C GLY A 800 -15.44 7.93 3.51
N LEU A 801 -14.44 7.66 4.37
CA LEU A 801 -14.53 7.88 5.81
C LEU A 801 -14.69 9.37 6.13
N CYS A 802 -13.87 10.21 5.51
CA CYS A 802 -13.87 11.65 5.73
C CYS A 802 -15.09 12.34 5.10
N ALA A 803 -15.49 11.90 3.90
CA ALA A 803 -16.68 12.42 3.23
C ALA A 803 -17.95 12.21 4.05
N ALA A 804 -18.03 11.11 4.82
CA ALA A 804 -19.13 10.82 5.73
C ALA A 804 -18.96 11.45 7.13
N LYS A 805 -17.85 12.15 7.40
CA LYS A 805 -17.47 12.65 8.73
C LYS A 805 -17.35 11.54 9.79
N ALA A 806 -16.93 10.35 9.38
CA ALA A 806 -16.82 9.17 10.25
C ALA A 806 -15.48 9.08 11.00
N GLN A 807 -14.54 10.01 10.79
CA GLN A 807 -13.27 10.06 11.50
C GLN A 807 -13.44 10.23 13.03
N TYR A 808 -14.45 10.98 13.47
CA TYR A 808 -14.70 11.25 14.89
C TYR A 808 -15.10 10.00 15.69
N PRO A 809 -16.14 9.23 15.30
CA PRO A 809 -16.49 7.99 16.01
C PRO A 809 -15.36 6.96 15.92
N ILE A 810 -14.60 6.93 14.83
CA ILE A 810 -13.42 6.05 14.69
C ILE A 810 -12.29 6.45 15.64
N ALA A 811 -11.99 7.73 15.81
CA ALA A 811 -10.98 8.18 16.77
C ALA A 811 -11.36 7.78 18.21
N GLU A 812 -12.63 7.90 18.57
CA GLU A 812 -13.13 7.47 19.88
C GLU A 812 -13.12 5.94 20.03
N LEU A 813 -13.48 5.19 18.98
CA LEU A 813 -13.37 3.73 18.96
C LEU A 813 -11.93 3.27 19.17
N VAL A 814 -10.98 3.86 18.44
CA VAL A 814 -9.54 3.57 18.57
C VAL A 814 -9.06 3.84 20.00
N LYS A 815 -9.49 4.96 20.59
CA LYS A 815 -9.17 5.28 21.98
C LYS A 815 -9.67 4.19 22.93
N MET A 816 -10.95 3.80 22.84
CA MET A 816 -11.54 2.75 23.69
C MET A 816 -10.83 1.39 23.53
N LEU A 817 -10.42 1.03 22.31
CA LEU A 817 -9.70 -0.21 22.06
C LEU A 817 -8.27 -0.18 22.62
N LYS A 818 -7.58 0.96 22.52
CA LYS A 818 -6.25 1.14 23.12
C LYS A 818 -6.31 1.17 24.64
N ASP A 819 -7.32 1.78 25.24
CA ASP A 819 -7.55 1.78 26.69
C ASP A 819 -7.79 0.34 27.20
N ALA A 820 -8.32 -0.55 26.36
CA ALA A 820 -8.43 -1.99 26.61
C ALA A 820 -7.16 -2.81 26.29
N GLY A 821 -6.02 -2.15 26.01
CA GLY A 821 -4.74 -2.80 25.79
C GLY A 821 -4.52 -3.37 24.38
N LYS A 822 -5.42 -3.11 23.42
CA LYS A 822 -5.25 -3.57 22.03
C LYS A 822 -4.25 -2.69 21.27
N HIS A 823 -3.53 -3.30 20.33
CA HIS A 823 -2.61 -2.60 19.46
C HIS A 823 -3.34 -2.11 18.20
N VAL A 824 -3.72 -0.83 18.18
CA VAL A 824 -4.51 -0.25 17.08
C VAL A 824 -3.72 0.85 16.36
N ARG A 825 -3.58 0.72 15.04
CA ARG A 825 -2.80 1.63 14.17
C ARG A 825 -3.57 1.96 12.89
N PHE A 826 -3.20 3.05 12.25
CA PHE A 826 -3.70 3.45 10.94
C PHE A 826 -2.64 3.25 9.86
N GLY A 827 -3.03 2.70 8.72
CA GLY A 827 -2.22 2.61 7.51
C GLY A 827 -2.72 3.57 6.44
N ILE A 828 -1.90 4.57 6.09
CA ILE A 828 -2.26 5.62 5.14
C ILE A 828 -1.61 5.36 3.79
N HIS A 829 -2.44 5.33 2.75
CA HIS A 829 -1.95 5.29 1.37
C HIS A 829 -1.58 6.71 0.90
N PRO A 830 -0.44 6.94 0.22
CA PRO A 830 0.03 8.30 -0.12
C PRO A 830 -0.95 9.16 -0.95
N VAL A 831 -1.81 8.52 -1.75
CA VAL A 831 -2.86 9.18 -2.55
C VAL A 831 -4.28 9.02 -1.99
N ALA A 832 -4.45 8.54 -0.76
CA ALA A 832 -5.75 8.50 -0.12
C ALA A 832 -6.20 9.93 0.27
N GLY A 833 -7.22 10.43 -0.43
CA GLY A 833 -7.81 11.75 -0.19
C GLY A 833 -8.00 12.55 -1.47
N ARG A 834 -8.18 13.86 -1.32
CA ARG A 834 -8.28 14.84 -2.42
C ARG A 834 -7.11 15.84 -2.43
N MET A 835 -6.10 15.63 -1.60
CA MET A 835 -4.89 16.43 -1.51
C MET A 835 -3.78 15.60 -0.80
N PRO A 836 -2.49 15.77 -1.14
CA PRO A 836 -1.39 15.09 -0.45
C PRO A 836 -1.44 15.27 1.07
N GLY A 837 -1.43 14.17 1.82
CA GLY A 837 -1.45 14.18 3.30
C GLY A 837 -2.76 14.66 3.93
N GLN A 838 -3.85 14.82 3.15
CA GLN A 838 -5.13 15.31 3.68
C GLN A 838 -5.68 14.41 4.79
N LEU A 839 -5.53 13.09 4.63
CA LEU A 839 -6.07 12.13 5.57
C LEU A 839 -5.39 12.20 6.93
N ASN A 840 -4.07 12.44 6.96
CA ASN A 840 -3.31 12.65 8.20
C ASN A 840 -3.86 13.86 8.98
N VAL A 841 -4.11 14.98 8.30
CA VAL A 841 -4.67 16.19 8.93
C VAL A 841 -6.10 15.95 9.45
N LEU A 842 -6.94 15.24 8.70
CA LEU A 842 -8.32 14.94 9.11
C LEU A 842 -8.39 13.96 10.29
N LEU A 843 -7.44 13.02 10.39
CA LEU A 843 -7.31 12.16 11.55
C LEU A 843 -6.77 12.93 12.77
N ALA A 844 -5.80 13.83 12.57
CA ALA A 844 -5.32 14.73 13.62
C ALA A 844 -6.43 15.65 14.14
N GLU A 845 -7.26 16.21 13.25
CA GLU A 845 -8.46 16.99 13.60
C GLU A 845 -9.45 16.17 14.46
N ALA A 846 -9.59 14.88 14.18
CA ALA A 846 -10.42 13.96 14.97
C ALA A 846 -9.80 13.58 16.33
N GLY A 847 -8.55 14.00 16.61
CA GLY A 847 -7.84 13.72 17.85
C GLY A 847 -7.03 12.41 17.84
N VAL A 848 -6.76 11.85 16.65
CA VAL A 848 -5.90 10.67 16.53
C VAL A 848 -4.43 11.09 16.71
N PRO A 849 -3.69 10.48 17.66
CA PRO A 849 -2.26 10.74 17.81
C PRO A 849 -1.47 10.35 16.55
N TYR A 850 -0.54 11.19 16.11
CA TYR A 850 0.21 10.97 14.88
C TYR A 850 1.16 9.75 14.93
N ASP A 851 1.52 9.27 16.13
CA ASP A 851 2.43 8.14 16.33
C ASP A 851 1.81 6.77 16.02
N ILE A 852 0.48 6.70 15.94
CA ILE A 852 -0.23 5.50 15.47
C ILE A 852 -0.74 5.64 14.03
N VAL A 853 -0.36 6.70 13.32
CA VAL A 853 -0.68 6.92 11.92
C VAL A 853 0.59 6.69 11.11
N LEU A 854 0.64 5.55 10.44
CA LEU A 854 1.81 5.10 9.68
C LEU A 854 1.54 5.20 8.18
N GLU A 855 2.61 5.50 7.44
CA GLU A 855 2.58 5.52 5.99
C GLU A 855 2.65 4.08 5.43
N MET A 856 2.22 3.89 4.18
CA MET A 856 2.13 2.57 3.54
C MET A 856 3.44 1.77 3.60
N GLU A 857 4.59 2.41 3.37
CA GLU A 857 5.90 1.73 3.41
C GLU A 857 6.29 1.28 4.82
N GLU A 858 5.79 1.96 5.85
CA GLU A 858 6.10 1.66 7.26
C GLU A 858 5.25 0.51 7.82
N ILE A 859 4.06 0.27 7.24
CA ILE A 859 3.06 -0.66 7.80
C ILE A 859 2.81 -1.91 6.95
N ASN A 860 3.25 -1.94 5.68
CA ASN A 860 2.93 -3.06 4.78
C ASN A 860 3.50 -4.41 5.24
N GLU A 861 4.68 -4.41 5.86
CA GLU A 861 5.32 -5.63 6.38
C GLU A 861 4.60 -6.23 7.60
N ASP A 862 3.73 -5.45 8.26
CA ASP A 862 3.04 -5.86 9.47
C ASP A 862 1.69 -6.55 9.20
N PHE A 863 1.16 -6.50 7.97
CA PHE A 863 -0.13 -7.10 7.65
C PHE A 863 -0.20 -8.62 7.92
N PRO A 864 0.80 -9.46 7.59
CA PRO A 864 0.77 -10.90 7.88
C PRO A 864 0.58 -11.25 9.37
N GLU A 865 1.12 -10.42 10.26
CA GLU A 865 1.04 -10.62 11.72
C GLU A 865 -0.18 -9.91 12.35
N THR A 866 -1.04 -9.29 11.53
CA THR A 866 -2.20 -8.54 12.01
C THR A 866 -3.46 -9.41 12.07
N ASP A 867 -4.17 -9.35 13.21
CA ASP A 867 -5.37 -10.16 13.43
C ASP A 867 -6.57 -9.64 12.62
N LEU A 868 -6.76 -8.32 12.58
CA LEU A 868 -7.91 -7.71 11.94
C LEU A 868 -7.55 -6.43 11.21
N VAL A 869 -8.03 -6.29 9.97
CA VAL A 869 -7.94 -5.04 9.21
C VAL A 869 -9.32 -4.47 8.96
N LEU A 870 -9.53 -3.19 9.31
CA LEU A 870 -10.74 -2.44 9.00
C LEU A 870 -10.48 -1.50 7.82
N VAL A 871 -11.03 -1.84 6.65
CA VAL A 871 -10.96 -1.03 5.44
C VAL A 871 -12.19 -0.12 5.38
N ILE A 872 -12.01 1.18 5.59
CA ILE A 872 -13.14 2.12 5.72
C ILE A 872 -13.13 3.15 4.58
N GLY A 873 -14.01 2.95 3.60
CA GLY A 873 -14.18 3.91 2.49
C GLY A 873 -12.98 3.99 1.54
N ALA A 874 -12.15 2.95 1.49
CA ALA A 874 -11.07 2.74 0.52
C ALA A 874 -11.44 1.61 -0.46
N ASN A 875 -10.92 1.67 -1.68
CA ASN A 875 -11.11 0.60 -2.68
C ASN A 875 -9.82 0.37 -3.49
N ASP A 876 -9.45 1.33 -4.33
CA ASP A 876 -8.32 1.17 -5.26
C ASP A 876 -6.98 0.98 -4.51
N THR A 877 -6.81 1.67 -3.38
CA THR A 877 -5.61 1.63 -2.52
C THR A 877 -5.39 0.33 -1.76
N VAL A 878 -6.35 -0.62 -1.83
CA VAL A 878 -6.28 -1.95 -1.19
C VAL A 878 -6.51 -3.08 -2.20
N ASN A 879 -6.50 -2.78 -3.49
CA ASN A 879 -6.93 -3.72 -4.53
C ASN A 879 -5.78 -4.65 -4.97
N SER A 880 -5.93 -5.96 -4.75
CA SER A 880 -4.89 -6.95 -5.08
C SER A 880 -4.63 -7.11 -6.59
N ALA A 881 -5.57 -6.69 -7.45
CA ALA A 881 -5.38 -6.70 -8.90
C ALA A 881 -4.18 -5.84 -9.35
N ALA A 882 -3.76 -4.86 -8.55
CA ALA A 882 -2.57 -4.08 -8.84
C ALA A 882 -1.29 -4.94 -8.87
N GLN A 883 -1.23 -6.04 -8.12
CA GLN A 883 -0.06 -6.94 -8.08
C GLN A 883 -0.30 -8.25 -8.85
N GLU A 884 -1.53 -8.77 -8.78
CA GLU A 884 -1.89 -10.10 -9.28
C GLU A 884 -2.30 -10.10 -10.77
N ASP A 885 -2.77 -8.96 -11.31
CA ASP A 885 -3.27 -8.86 -12.69
C ASP A 885 -2.50 -7.82 -13.52
N PRO A 886 -1.61 -8.23 -14.44
CA PRO A 886 -0.88 -7.31 -15.29
C PRO A 886 -1.77 -6.55 -16.28
N ASN A 887 -2.99 -7.01 -16.54
CA ASN A 887 -3.93 -6.35 -17.44
C ASN A 887 -4.90 -5.40 -16.70
N SER A 888 -4.78 -5.30 -15.37
CA SER A 888 -5.57 -4.35 -14.59
C SER A 888 -5.23 -2.90 -14.95
N ILE A 889 -6.24 -2.02 -14.90
CA ILE A 889 -6.06 -0.59 -15.13
C ILE A 889 -5.15 0.06 -14.07
N ILE A 890 -5.01 -0.56 -12.89
CA ILE A 890 -4.14 -0.15 -11.79
C ILE A 890 -2.91 -1.06 -11.62
N ALA A 891 -2.57 -1.87 -12.63
CA ALA A 891 -1.41 -2.77 -12.57
C ALA A 891 -0.13 -2.03 -12.14
N GLY A 892 0.60 -2.56 -11.16
CA GLY A 892 1.83 -1.99 -10.62
C GLY A 892 1.65 -0.79 -9.70
N MET A 893 0.42 -0.35 -9.40
CA MET A 893 0.17 0.62 -8.34
C MET A 893 0.56 -0.01 -6.99
N PRO A 894 1.42 0.64 -6.19
CA PRO A 894 1.63 0.26 -4.80
C PRO A 894 0.30 0.32 -4.06
N VAL A 895 -0.02 -0.68 -3.24
CA VAL A 895 -1.27 -0.74 -2.47
C VAL A 895 -1.00 -1.24 -1.05
N LEU A 896 -1.94 -0.99 -0.14
CA LEU A 896 -1.93 -1.59 1.18
C LEU A 896 -2.36 -3.05 1.06
N GLU A 897 -1.49 -3.98 1.46
CA GLU A 897 -1.64 -5.43 1.22
C GLU A 897 -2.55 -6.10 2.26
N VAL A 898 -3.73 -5.53 2.49
CA VAL A 898 -4.66 -5.88 3.57
C VAL A 898 -5.07 -7.34 3.56
N TRP A 899 -5.07 -7.99 2.39
CA TRP A 899 -5.44 -9.40 2.23
C TRP A 899 -4.46 -10.38 2.87
N LYS A 900 -3.26 -9.92 3.29
CA LYS A 900 -2.29 -10.73 4.02
C LYS A 900 -2.65 -10.91 5.50
N ALA A 901 -3.57 -10.09 6.05
CA ALA A 901 -4.03 -10.22 7.43
C ALA A 901 -4.95 -11.43 7.63
N LYS A 902 -5.13 -11.84 8.91
CA LYS A 902 -5.97 -13.00 9.26
C LYS A 902 -7.43 -12.79 8.88
N GLN A 903 -7.97 -11.58 9.11
CA GLN A 903 -9.33 -11.20 8.74
C GLN A 903 -9.39 -9.74 8.27
N VAL A 904 -10.19 -9.47 7.24
CA VAL A 904 -10.42 -8.13 6.69
C VAL A 904 -11.91 -7.82 6.74
N ILE A 905 -12.26 -6.62 7.20
CA ILE A 905 -13.64 -6.09 7.14
C ILE A 905 -13.65 -4.86 6.25
N VAL A 906 -14.41 -4.93 5.16
CA VAL A 906 -14.56 -3.82 4.22
C VAL A 906 -15.90 -3.13 4.44
N MET A 907 -15.83 -1.84 4.79
CA MET A 907 -16.99 -0.99 5.06
C MET A 907 -17.27 -0.06 3.87
N LYS A 908 -18.39 -0.31 3.17
CA LYS A 908 -18.83 0.49 2.01
C LYS A 908 -20.35 0.45 1.82
N ARG A 909 -20.89 1.36 1.02
CA ARG A 909 -22.36 1.48 0.80
C ARG A 909 -22.97 0.32 -0.01
N SER A 910 -22.25 -0.17 -1.02
CA SER A 910 -22.68 -1.26 -1.92
C SER A 910 -21.45 -1.90 -2.57
N LEU A 911 -21.62 -2.99 -3.32
CA LEU A 911 -20.55 -3.63 -4.09
C LEU A 911 -20.09 -2.86 -5.35
N GLY A 912 -20.52 -1.60 -5.51
CA GLY A 912 -20.12 -0.77 -6.64
C GLY A 912 -18.60 -0.51 -6.73
N VAL A 913 -18.16 -0.08 -7.92
CA VAL A 913 -16.75 0.14 -8.24
C VAL A 913 -16.15 1.39 -7.57
N GLY A 914 -14.82 1.42 -7.52
CA GLY A 914 -14.01 2.55 -7.05
C GLY A 914 -13.84 3.64 -8.12
N TYR A 915 -12.78 4.43 -7.99
CA TYR A 915 -12.49 5.49 -8.97
C TYR A 915 -11.99 4.90 -10.29
N ALA A 916 -11.09 3.92 -10.21
CA ALA A 916 -10.56 3.22 -11.38
C ALA A 916 -11.62 2.39 -12.15
N ALA A 917 -12.87 2.39 -11.68
CA ALA A 917 -14.00 1.64 -12.25
C ALA A 917 -13.72 0.13 -12.44
N VAL A 918 -12.80 -0.42 -11.65
CA VAL A 918 -12.46 -1.84 -11.62
C VAL A 918 -13.08 -2.47 -10.36
N ASP A 919 -13.52 -3.71 -10.50
CA ASP A 919 -13.96 -4.49 -9.35
C ASP A 919 -12.74 -4.97 -8.54
N ASN A 920 -12.94 -5.27 -7.26
CA ASN A 920 -11.85 -5.55 -6.34
C ASN A 920 -11.84 -7.02 -5.92
N PRO A 921 -10.84 -7.82 -6.35
CA PRO A 921 -10.78 -9.24 -6.03
C PRO A 921 -10.79 -9.54 -4.53
N ILE A 922 -10.33 -8.61 -3.67
CA ILE A 922 -10.31 -8.84 -2.22
C ILE A 922 -11.71 -9.05 -1.65
N PHE A 923 -12.75 -8.45 -2.24
CA PHE A 923 -14.14 -8.58 -1.74
C PHE A 923 -14.67 -10.02 -1.81
N TYR A 924 -14.02 -10.84 -2.63
CA TYR A 924 -14.37 -12.23 -2.90
C TYR A 924 -13.34 -13.22 -2.31
N LYS A 925 -12.33 -12.72 -1.58
CA LYS A 925 -11.36 -13.57 -0.87
C LYS A 925 -11.99 -14.10 0.42
N PRO A 926 -11.67 -15.34 0.84
CA PRO A 926 -12.35 -16.02 1.95
C PRO A 926 -12.08 -15.39 3.33
N ASN A 927 -10.98 -14.66 3.51
CA ASN A 927 -10.63 -13.92 4.72
C ASN A 927 -11.16 -12.47 4.72
N THR A 928 -12.12 -12.15 3.85
CA THR A 928 -12.70 -10.81 3.74
C THR A 928 -14.20 -10.86 3.93
N ALA A 929 -14.68 -10.05 4.87
CA ALA A 929 -16.09 -9.86 5.16
C ALA A 929 -16.53 -8.44 4.80
N MET A 930 -17.70 -8.33 4.16
CA MET A 930 -18.30 -7.07 3.77
C MET A 930 -19.26 -6.59 4.86
N LEU A 931 -19.05 -5.39 5.39
CA LEU A 931 -20.01 -4.70 6.25
C LEU A 931 -20.64 -3.56 5.46
N LEU A 932 -21.81 -3.82 4.87
CA LEU A 932 -22.48 -2.87 4.01
C LEU A 932 -23.22 -1.79 4.81
N GLY A 933 -23.12 -0.55 4.36
CA GLY A 933 -23.81 0.59 4.97
C GLY A 933 -23.11 1.92 4.74
N ASP A 934 -23.78 3.00 5.15
CA ASP A 934 -23.14 4.31 5.25
C ASP A 934 -22.07 4.30 6.35
N ALA A 935 -20.90 4.87 6.05
CA ALA A 935 -19.73 4.81 6.94
C ALA A 935 -19.99 5.49 8.29
N LYS A 936 -20.74 6.61 8.33
CA LYS A 936 -21.02 7.29 9.60
C LYS A 936 -21.88 6.42 10.50
N LYS A 937 -22.98 5.88 9.94
CA LYS A 937 -23.92 5.04 10.68
C LYS A 937 -23.26 3.77 11.22
N THR A 938 -22.46 3.09 10.41
CA THR A 938 -21.79 1.85 10.83
C THR A 938 -20.70 2.13 11.85
N CYS A 939 -19.90 3.19 11.68
CA CYS A 939 -18.88 3.57 12.68
C CYS A 939 -19.50 3.97 14.03
N ASP A 940 -20.61 4.73 14.03
CA ASP A 940 -21.35 5.08 15.25
C ASP A 940 -21.89 3.82 15.95
N ALA A 941 -22.44 2.87 15.17
CA ALA A 941 -22.99 1.63 15.72
C ALA A 941 -21.88 0.74 16.33
N LEU A 942 -20.74 0.62 15.67
CA LEU A 942 -19.57 -0.10 16.21
C LEU A 942 -19.08 0.55 17.51
N GLN A 943 -18.95 1.88 17.50
CA GLN A 943 -18.54 2.64 18.66
C GLN A 943 -19.50 2.45 19.85
N ALA A 944 -20.80 2.54 19.62
CA ALA A 944 -21.83 2.36 20.65
C ALA A 944 -21.76 0.95 21.27
N LYS A 945 -21.70 -0.10 20.45
CA LYS A 945 -21.66 -1.49 20.95
C LYS A 945 -20.37 -1.83 21.69
N VAL A 946 -19.22 -1.31 21.25
CA VAL A 946 -17.96 -1.50 21.99
C VAL A 946 -18.03 -0.81 23.35
N ARG A 947 -18.59 0.41 23.43
CA ARG A 947 -18.81 1.12 24.70
C ARG A 947 -19.72 0.36 25.66
N GLU A 948 -20.84 -0.15 25.14
CA GLU A 948 -21.79 -0.96 25.93
C GLU A 948 -21.14 -2.23 26.49
N THR A 949 -20.31 -2.89 25.69
CA THR A 949 -19.65 -4.13 26.15
C THR A 949 -18.53 -3.85 27.17
N GLN A 950 -17.76 -2.77 27.03
CA GLN A 950 -16.69 -2.44 27.99
C GLN A 950 -17.21 -1.91 29.34
N SER A 951 -18.47 -1.47 29.39
CA SER A 951 -19.11 -1.00 30.63
C SER A 951 -19.73 -2.12 31.46
N GLN A 952 -19.78 -3.34 30.92
CA GLN A 952 -20.18 -4.59 31.59
C GLN A 952 -18.94 -5.36 32.01
#